data_AF-A0A401MEA5-F1
#
_entry.id   AF-A0A401MEA5-F1
#
_cell.length_a   1.000
_cell.length_b   1.000
_cell.length_c   1.000
_cell.angle_alpha   90.00
_cell.angle_beta   90.00
_cell.angle_gamma   90.00
#
_symmetry.space_group_name_H-M   'P 1'
#
loop_
_entity.id
_entity.type
_entity.pdbx_description
1 polymer ?
#
loop_
_entity_poly.entity_id
_entity_poly.type
_entity_poly.pdbx_seq_one_letter_code
_entity_poly.pdbx_strand_id
1 'polypeptide(L)'
;MTSCCGIDHHQAGYTERQRMDLDRVLAFNRRLAAAIDACTDISAVVATLDPDPLRYMWVDEGGGRLTEYLAAGERELGAAERLAGHRRVPGRAVCGQRSAARPAVAAADDGRVLYVWVEWQEDVGERVVAALADAPGAEAVPVVLDDEPSDCFRPSAVFDEEGAAWVCYGRADADGRVDVWAHRHDPASGWGAAERVGDTGHPSFNQEIVAHADGGVEVVWQGPHGAGFGIWSRRRHGGVWGGVRLVSEGAAGNAWDPAVAALPDGGSVYAWSEYVAGSYRVVVCTGDTTTRYDPATTLGLGPDTPRGLGPDTPQVLGPVRPVSSGTDYALHPSLAVTADGGIWCAFDVIAVHGHGGSGPTRLRPAAELPEAPRLAGMRDSGDAVPPELLPEVTASLRVVRVTEEGLLEPEGVLAEGLDVVPGGLPRLAADAYGGLTVAYRTHRRLPLMTYYWEAAAQTLGPDGWSKPVTFGGSDGTLEEVAVARSGEGVVLAWQTDGRLERSLTWTEGFGGRECPVLLEHLGSVVWHGMHGVGAIATATLPADGRPARAGRPLEVVASSDRREARSWAATASPRYRTEVDGDELTLYWGDLHRHSLVSRCTSGDEPSLEDFYRYGWDVCDYDFWAVTDHSENSSAYQWWSIQKIADLFRVDGRFVPLYGFEWTGNTGHQNVIYGSEERGAPIYSSFAAGSRTPDELWASLRRHPRYPALTIPHHPGSAMIPYDWDYQDPEFLRLVEVFQACRGNYEGQGCFRQYSDGTLDGTFVLDGLRRGHRFGLIASSDHGNGASYVGAYAGELTRDGVFDALQARRVFGATTRDVIVDVRVGGAFMGGEIRHSGPVDIEVYARGFRDLARIELVRSGETIQSLSPDLGLPDGWVELPLRVEFGGSGVTTDWSGRLRIDGGRVVRTPYWGPEVTMADEREVRWTASTKSFGEPYGSQRGGIELTLVGPPEATVDLETAQGGTTVALGKLAAGAVELPGGDGGRLCLGRGTGGLTSLGGTERRLTWTDDPGGPAFYYVRVIQTDGEMAWSSPVWVDPEEPTGREPSAVSPS
;
A
#
# COMPACT_ATOMS: atom_id res chain seq x y z
N MET A 1 -21.36 41.77 9.95
CA MET A 1 -21.08 41.97 11.39
C MET A 1 -21.72 40.79 12.11
N THR A 2 -21.07 39.97 12.93
CA THR A 2 -19.70 39.88 13.46
C THR A 2 -19.61 38.52 14.15
N SER A 3 -18.43 37.90 14.16
CA SER A 3 -18.05 36.70 14.95
C SER A 3 -18.24 35.33 14.27
N CYS A 4 -17.42 35.05 13.24
CA CYS A 4 -16.76 33.75 13.14
C CYS A 4 -15.57 33.79 14.12
N CYS A 5 -15.84 33.68 15.42
CA CYS A 5 -14.79 33.45 16.39
C CYS A 5 -14.54 31.95 16.42
N GLY A 6 -13.48 31.51 15.75
CA GLY A 6 -12.83 30.25 16.13
C GLY A 6 -12.60 30.30 17.63
N ILE A 7 -13.12 29.32 18.34
CA ILE A 7 -12.89 29.21 19.77
C ILE A 7 -11.38 29.07 19.96
N ASP A 8 -10.82 29.86 20.87
CA ASP A 8 -9.42 29.77 21.24
C ASP A 8 -9.24 28.55 22.15
N HIS A 9 -8.70 27.47 21.58
CA HIS A 9 -8.52 26.17 22.23
C HIS A 9 -7.21 26.04 23.02
N HIS A 10 -6.52 27.15 23.33
CA HIS A 10 -5.37 27.16 24.26
C HIS A 10 -5.67 26.59 25.67
N GLN A 11 -6.94 26.25 25.97
CA GLN A 11 -7.41 25.73 27.25
C GLN A 11 -7.49 24.18 27.36
N ALA A 12 -7.16 23.41 26.31
CA ALA A 12 -6.96 21.96 26.43
C ALA A 12 -5.64 21.64 27.18
N GLY A 13 -5.51 20.41 27.69
CA GLY A 13 -4.48 19.93 28.64
C GLY A 13 -3.00 19.99 28.24
N TYR A 14 -2.60 20.89 27.34
CA TYR A 14 -1.21 21.20 27.03
C TYR A 14 -0.52 21.97 28.17
N THR A 15 0.75 21.66 28.39
CA THR A 15 1.62 22.48 29.25
C THR A 15 1.93 23.81 28.57
N GLU A 16 2.35 24.81 29.34
CA GLU A 16 2.78 26.12 28.79
C GLU A 16 3.91 25.97 27.76
N ARG A 17 4.85 25.04 28.02
CA ARG A 17 5.95 24.72 27.12
C ARG A 17 5.46 24.15 25.79
N GLN A 18 4.54 23.19 25.82
CA GLN A 18 3.97 22.57 24.61
C GLN A 18 3.25 23.60 23.74
N ARG A 19 2.53 24.56 24.35
CA ARG A 19 1.93 25.69 23.61
C ARG A 19 2.99 26.56 22.93
N MET A 20 4.07 26.92 23.64
CA MET A 20 5.16 27.70 23.06
C MET A 20 5.87 26.99 21.90
N ASP A 21 6.06 25.68 22.02
CA ASP A 21 6.69 24.87 20.98
C ASP A 21 5.79 24.75 19.74
N LEU A 22 4.48 24.56 19.93
CA LEU A 22 3.49 24.62 18.85
C LEU A 22 3.52 25.96 18.11
N ASP A 23 3.52 27.08 18.84
CA ASP A 23 3.56 28.42 18.23
C ASP A 23 4.80 28.63 17.36
N ARG A 24 5.95 28.09 17.79
CA ARG A 24 7.21 28.16 17.02
C ARG A 24 7.13 27.36 15.73
N VAL A 25 6.60 26.14 15.79
CA VAL A 25 6.41 25.28 14.61
C VAL A 25 5.46 25.96 13.61
N LEU A 26 4.31 26.46 14.07
CA LEU A 26 3.37 27.17 13.22
C LEU A 26 3.97 28.44 12.61
N ALA A 27 4.76 29.20 13.36
CA ALA A 27 5.44 30.39 12.85
C ALA A 27 6.52 30.08 11.80
N PHE A 28 7.23 28.96 11.94
CA PHE A 28 8.16 28.46 10.93
C PHE A 28 7.41 28.02 9.67
N ASN A 29 6.37 27.20 9.81
CA ASN A 29 5.61 26.68 8.67
C ASN A 29 4.86 27.76 7.87
N ARG A 30 4.37 28.82 8.52
CA ARG A 30 3.82 29.99 7.80
C ARG A 30 4.85 30.68 6.91
N ARG A 31 6.11 30.77 7.37
CA ARG A 31 7.20 31.33 6.56
C ARG A 31 7.62 30.39 5.46
N LEU A 32 7.65 29.09 5.71
CA LEU A 32 7.92 28.08 4.69
C LEU A 32 6.85 28.11 3.58
N ALA A 33 5.56 28.16 3.95
CA ALA A 33 4.45 28.33 3.00
C ALA A 33 4.59 29.63 2.19
N ALA A 34 4.91 30.75 2.84
CA ALA A 34 5.15 32.02 2.16
C ALA A 34 6.37 31.98 1.20
N ALA A 35 7.40 31.20 1.53
CA ALA A 35 8.56 30.99 0.68
C ALA A 35 8.20 30.15 -0.57
N ILE A 36 7.39 29.11 -0.41
CA ILE A 36 6.82 28.34 -1.52
C ILE A 36 5.96 29.27 -2.41
N ASP A 37 5.12 30.11 -1.79
CA ASP A 37 4.32 31.12 -2.50
C ASP A 37 5.19 32.10 -3.31
N ALA A 38 6.37 32.43 -2.79
CA ALA A 38 7.36 33.27 -3.43
C ALA A 38 8.26 32.56 -4.46
N CYS A 39 8.05 31.26 -4.71
CA CYS A 39 8.92 30.41 -5.54
C CYS A 39 10.38 30.34 -5.05
N THR A 40 10.58 30.24 -3.74
CA THR A 40 11.90 30.01 -3.13
C THR A 40 12.23 28.52 -3.10
N ASP A 41 13.49 28.16 -3.32
CA ASP A 41 13.98 26.77 -3.27
C ASP A 41 14.10 26.30 -1.82
N ILE A 42 13.17 25.43 -1.41
CA ILE A 42 13.13 24.90 -0.04
C ILE A 42 13.81 23.53 0.09
N SER A 43 14.47 23.03 -0.96
CA SER A 43 15.01 21.66 -0.97
C SER A 43 16.04 21.43 0.14
N ALA A 44 16.88 22.43 0.44
CA ALA A 44 17.84 22.36 1.53
C ALA A 44 17.17 22.33 2.91
N VAL A 45 16.04 23.03 3.07
CA VAL A 45 15.22 22.99 4.31
C VAL A 45 14.65 21.59 4.50
N VAL A 46 14.07 21.02 3.44
CA VAL A 46 13.51 19.66 3.46
C VAL A 46 14.60 18.65 3.78
N ALA A 47 15.75 18.69 3.10
CA ALA A 47 16.85 17.76 3.33
C ALA A 47 17.44 17.86 4.75
N THR A 48 17.51 19.07 5.32
CA THR A 48 18.00 19.29 6.69
C THR A 48 17.04 18.76 7.76
N LEU A 49 15.75 18.70 7.44
CA LEU A 49 14.69 18.22 8.31
C LEU A 49 14.19 16.82 7.92
N ASP A 50 14.90 16.09 7.06
CA ASP A 50 14.58 14.72 6.66
C ASP A 50 15.50 13.71 7.40
N PRO A 51 14.94 12.66 8.04
CA PRO A 51 13.52 12.39 8.22
C PRO A 51 12.84 13.40 9.14
N ASP A 52 11.58 13.74 8.82
CA ASP A 52 10.80 14.72 9.59
C ASP A 52 10.73 14.30 11.08
N PRO A 53 11.31 15.10 12.00
CA PRO A 53 11.44 14.69 13.39
C PRO A 53 10.11 14.71 14.16
N LEU A 54 9.01 15.18 13.54
CA LEU A 54 7.65 15.07 14.09
C LEU A 54 6.72 14.24 13.20
N ARG A 55 7.28 13.44 12.29
CA ARG A 55 6.50 12.61 11.36
C ARG A 55 5.55 11.66 12.10
N TYR A 56 6.04 11.06 13.18
CA TYR A 56 5.33 10.06 14.00
C TYR A 56 5.32 10.39 15.49
N MET A 57 5.88 11.54 15.88
CA MET A 57 6.14 11.90 17.27
C MET A 57 5.29 13.06 17.74
N TRP A 58 4.99 13.05 19.04
CA TRP A 58 4.26 14.12 19.72
C TRP A 58 5.19 15.35 19.91
N VAL A 59 4.63 16.56 20.02
CA VAL A 59 5.41 17.84 20.11
C VAL A 59 6.48 17.84 21.21
N ASP A 60 6.35 17.00 22.24
CA ASP A 60 7.29 16.94 23.38
C ASP A 60 8.32 15.79 23.28
N GLU A 61 8.22 14.91 22.29
CA GLU A 61 9.05 13.69 22.20
C GLU A 61 10.34 13.88 21.40
N GLY A 62 10.54 15.03 20.75
CA GLY A 62 11.76 15.36 19.97
C GLY A 62 13.05 15.43 20.80
N GLY A 63 13.12 14.75 21.96
CA GLY A 63 14.26 14.75 22.88
C GLY A 63 14.58 16.12 23.45
N GLY A 64 13.63 17.07 23.41
CA GLY A 64 13.87 18.48 23.70
C GLY A 64 14.68 19.24 22.63
N ARG A 65 14.91 18.66 21.45
CA ARG A 65 15.72 19.21 20.35
C ARG A 65 14.92 19.97 19.29
N LEU A 66 13.60 20.12 19.45
CA LEU A 66 12.75 20.87 18.52
C LEU A 66 13.30 22.27 18.19
N THR A 67 13.85 22.96 19.20
CA THR A 67 14.49 24.28 19.01
C THR A 67 15.73 24.20 18.10
N GLU A 68 16.51 23.12 18.19
CA GLU A 68 17.68 22.88 17.35
C GLU A 68 17.27 22.63 15.90
N TYR A 69 16.28 21.76 15.67
CA TYR A 69 15.74 21.47 14.33
C TYR A 69 15.19 22.72 13.67
N LEU A 70 14.33 23.48 14.38
CA LEU A 70 13.80 24.74 13.86
C LEU A 70 14.92 25.74 13.55
N ALA A 71 15.90 25.89 14.43
CA ALA A 71 17.03 26.79 14.16
C ALA A 71 17.86 26.35 12.94
N ALA A 72 17.95 25.06 12.64
CA ALA A 72 18.60 24.55 11.43
C ALA A 72 17.77 24.86 10.19
N GLY A 73 16.47 24.54 10.20
CA GLY A 73 15.55 24.86 9.10
C GLY A 73 15.50 26.36 8.78
N GLU A 74 15.57 27.22 9.80
CA GLU A 74 15.61 28.69 9.63
C GLU A 74 16.87 29.20 8.94
N ARG A 75 18.03 28.58 9.21
CA ARG A 75 19.27 28.94 8.53
C ARG A 75 19.20 28.61 7.05
N GLU A 76 18.72 27.41 6.73
CA GLU A 76 18.54 26.99 5.35
C GLU A 76 17.50 27.86 4.63
N LEU A 77 16.37 28.16 5.29
CA LEU A 77 15.33 29.03 4.73
C LEU A 77 15.83 30.46 4.50
N GLY A 78 16.69 30.98 5.39
CA GLY A 78 17.31 32.29 5.23
C GLY A 78 18.37 32.36 4.14
N ALA A 79 18.99 31.22 3.78
CA ALA A 79 19.95 31.10 2.69
C ALA A 79 19.30 30.73 1.35
N ALA A 80 18.04 30.29 1.37
CA ALA A 80 17.32 29.82 0.20
C ALA A 80 17.15 30.92 -0.85
N GLU A 81 17.46 30.57 -2.10
CA GLU A 81 17.34 31.48 -3.24
C GLU A 81 16.01 31.28 -3.98
N ARG A 82 15.62 32.30 -4.73
CA ARG A 82 14.44 32.20 -5.61
C ARG A 82 14.74 31.26 -6.77
N LEU A 83 13.85 30.32 -7.04
CA LEU A 83 13.89 29.45 -8.21
C LEU A 83 13.75 30.29 -9.49
N ALA A 84 14.85 30.42 -10.24
CA ALA A 84 14.92 31.29 -11.40
C ALA A 84 13.94 30.84 -12.49
N GLY A 85 13.04 31.76 -12.90
CA GLY A 85 12.05 31.52 -13.95
C GLY A 85 10.81 30.73 -13.53
N HIS A 86 10.77 30.19 -12.30
CA HIS A 86 9.57 29.56 -11.75
C HIS A 86 8.49 30.61 -11.50
N ARG A 87 7.24 30.20 -11.69
CA ARG A 87 6.07 31.05 -11.46
C ARG A 87 5.04 30.32 -10.61
N ARG A 88 4.31 31.08 -9.81
CA ARG A 88 3.11 30.63 -9.11
C ARG A 88 1.91 31.42 -9.61
N VAL A 89 0.92 30.72 -10.13
CA VAL A 89 -0.30 31.31 -10.71
C VAL A 89 -1.46 31.07 -9.74
N PRO A 90 -2.30 32.07 -9.44
CA PRO A 90 -3.47 31.84 -8.61
C PRO A 90 -4.48 30.93 -9.31
N GLY A 91 -4.96 29.91 -8.62
CA GLY A 91 -6.12 29.14 -9.04
C GLY A 91 -7.42 29.92 -8.88
N ARG A 92 -8.42 29.56 -9.68
CA ARG A 92 -9.79 30.10 -9.60
C ARG A 92 -10.76 28.98 -9.25
N ALA A 93 -11.67 29.20 -8.32
CA ALA A 93 -12.72 28.24 -7.99
C ALA A 93 -13.67 28.03 -9.17
N VAL A 94 -13.94 26.76 -9.50
CA VAL A 94 -15.01 26.30 -10.39
C VAL A 94 -16.22 25.92 -9.55
N CYS A 95 -16.01 25.17 -8.47
CA CYS A 95 -17.03 24.86 -7.48
C CYS A 95 -16.49 25.13 -6.06
N GLY A 96 -17.41 25.37 -5.12
CA GLY A 96 -17.06 25.50 -3.70
C GLY A 96 -16.83 24.14 -3.04
N GLN A 97 -16.65 24.17 -1.71
CA GLN A 97 -16.52 22.98 -0.86
C GLN A 97 -17.82 22.15 -0.87
N ARG A 98 -17.85 21.07 -1.65
CA ARG A 98 -19.01 20.16 -1.80
C ARG A 98 -18.66 18.67 -1.86
N SER A 99 -17.49 18.27 -1.37
CA SER A 99 -16.95 16.91 -1.54
C SER A 99 -16.80 16.59 -3.04
N ALA A 100 -16.34 17.60 -3.78
CA ALA A 100 -16.05 17.48 -5.21
C ALA A 100 -14.66 16.89 -5.41
N ALA A 101 -14.54 15.93 -6.32
CA ALA A 101 -13.30 15.22 -6.64
C ALA A 101 -13.29 14.75 -8.11
N ARG A 102 -12.12 14.28 -8.55
CA ARG A 102 -11.88 13.68 -9.88
C ARG A 102 -12.34 14.61 -11.02
N PRO A 103 -11.81 15.84 -11.15
CA PRO A 103 -12.28 16.73 -12.19
C PRO A 103 -11.80 16.28 -13.57
N ALA A 104 -12.61 16.59 -14.58
CA ALA A 104 -12.21 16.58 -15.98
C ALA A 104 -12.43 17.98 -16.58
N VAL A 105 -11.68 18.29 -17.64
CA VAL A 105 -11.86 19.53 -18.38
C VAL A 105 -11.76 19.26 -19.88
N ALA A 106 -12.60 19.95 -20.65
CA ALA A 106 -12.51 20.02 -22.10
C ALA A 106 -12.70 21.49 -22.53
N ALA A 107 -12.12 21.88 -23.66
CA ALA A 107 -12.34 23.20 -24.22
C ALA A 107 -12.57 23.10 -25.73
N ALA A 108 -13.50 23.93 -26.22
CA ALA A 108 -13.86 24.02 -27.63
C ALA A 108 -13.06 25.13 -28.32
N ASP A 109 -12.94 25.05 -29.64
CA ASP A 109 -12.26 26.07 -30.44
C ASP A 109 -12.95 27.44 -30.42
N ASP A 110 -14.25 27.48 -30.11
CA ASP A 110 -15.02 28.72 -29.94
C ASP A 110 -14.82 29.40 -28.57
N GLY A 111 -13.98 28.81 -27.70
CA GLY A 111 -13.62 29.35 -26.40
C GLY A 111 -14.41 28.75 -25.23
N ARG A 112 -15.49 28.00 -25.47
CA ARG A 112 -16.24 27.36 -24.38
C ARG A 112 -15.38 26.35 -23.62
N VAL A 113 -15.63 26.22 -22.33
CA VAL A 113 -14.94 25.26 -21.45
C VAL A 113 -15.97 24.44 -20.69
N LEU A 114 -15.80 23.12 -20.72
CA LEU A 114 -16.58 22.19 -19.93
C LEU A 114 -15.74 21.72 -18.76
N TYR A 115 -16.23 21.97 -17.54
CA TYR A 115 -15.70 21.37 -16.31
C TYR A 115 -16.64 20.26 -15.86
N VAL A 116 -16.08 19.13 -15.43
CA VAL A 116 -16.85 17.99 -14.90
C VAL A 116 -16.20 17.52 -13.61
N TRP A 117 -16.98 17.05 -12.64
CA TRP A 117 -16.49 16.42 -11.42
C TRP A 117 -17.49 15.43 -10.86
N VAL A 118 -17.04 14.61 -9.90
CA VAL A 118 -17.91 13.81 -9.05
C VAL A 118 -18.15 14.56 -7.75
N GLU A 119 -19.40 14.62 -7.31
CA GLU A 119 -19.81 15.26 -6.06
C GLU A 119 -20.49 14.22 -5.16
N TRP A 120 -19.95 13.99 -3.96
CA TRP A 120 -20.55 13.11 -2.96
C TRP A 120 -21.40 13.87 -1.96
N GLN A 121 -22.59 13.37 -1.68
CA GLN A 121 -23.45 13.84 -0.61
C GLN A 121 -23.71 12.71 0.39
N GLU A 122 -23.49 13.00 1.67
CA GLU A 122 -23.75 12.08 2.78
C GLU A 122 -25.19 11.55 2.73
N ASP A 123 -25.35 10.25 2.99
CA ASP A 123 -26.60 9.48 2.92
C ASP A 123 -27.34 9.45 1.55
N VAL A 124 -26.83 10.15 0.54
CA VAL A 124 -27.42 10.23 -0.80
C VAL A 124 -26.59 9.46 -1.83
N GLY A 125 -25.25 9.57 -1.76
CA GLY A 125 -24.33 8.97 -2.73
C GLY A 125 -23.69 10.00 -3.65
N GLU A 126 -23.11 9.54 -4.75
CA GLU A 126 -22.39 10.37 -5.71
C GLU A 126 -23.22 10.76 -6.92
N ARG A 127 -22.86 11.89 -7.53
CA ARG A 127 -23.42 12.39 -8.79
C ARG A 127 -22.31 12.96 -9.66
N VAL A 128 -22.46 12.83 -10.97
CA VAL A 128 -21.62 13.55 -11.94
C VAL A 128 -22.21 14.92 -12.19
N VAL A 129 -21.39 15.95 -12.04
CA VAL A 129 -21.77 17.35 -12.22
C VAL A 129 -20.96 17.96 -13.35
N ALA A 130 -21.62 18.71 -14.23
CA ALA A 130 -21.00 19.41 -15.35
C ALA A 130 -21.30 20.91 -15.29
N ALA A 131 -20.31 21.74 -15.61
CA ALA A 131 -20.46 23.18 -15.73
C ALA A 131 -19.88 23.65 -17.07
N LEU A 132 -20.75 24.12 -17.96
CA LEU A 132 -20.37 24.65 -19.28
C LEU A 132 -20.22 26.16 -19.21
N ALA A 133 -18.99 26.65 -19.38
CA ALA A 133 -18.59 28.05 -19.32
C ALA A 133 -18.39 28.63 -20.73
N ASP A 134 -18.79 29.88 -20.94
CA ASP A 134 -18.65 30.58 -22.24
C ASP A 134 -17.18 30.87 -22.62
N ALA A 135 -16.30 30.92 -21.63
CA ALA A 135 -14.86 31.17 -21.79
C ALA A 135 -14.10 30.55 -20.59
N PRO A 136 -12.77 30.38 -20.67
CA PRO A 136 -11.96 29.99 -19.52
C PRO A 136 -12.17 30.97 -18.35
N GLY A 137 -12.64 30.45 -17.21
CA GLY A 137 -13.03 31.29 -16.08
C GLY A 137 -14.26 32.18 -16.35
N ALA A 138 -15.15 31.88 -17.27
CA ALA A 138 -16.49 32.46 -17.17
C ALA A 138 -17.24 31.81 -15.98
N GLU A 139 -18.20 32.51 -15.39
CA GLU A 139 -19.14 31.86 -14.47
C GLU A 139 -19.99 30.87 -15.27
N ALA A 140 -20.17 29.67 -14.72
CA ALA A 140 -21.00 28.62 -15.30
C ALA A 140 -21.93 28.07 -14.23
N VAL A 141 -23.14 27.69 -14.62
CA VAL A 141 -24.10 27.05 -13.71
C VAL A 141 -23.86 25.55 -13.72
N PRO A 142 -23.50 24.93 -12.58
CA PRO A 142 -23.37 23.48 -12.50
C PRO A 142 -24.72 22.79 -12.70
N VAL A 143 -24.70 21.70 -13.46
CA VAL A 143 -25.85 20.83 -13.74
C VAL A 143 -25.46 19.40 -13.37
N VAL A 144 -26.33 18.73 -12.61
CA VAL A 144 -26.22 17.31 -12.34
C VAL A 144 -26.65 16.54 -13.59
N LEU A 145 -25.82 15.60 -14.07
CA LEU A 145 -26.08 14.85 -15.30
C LEU A 145 -27.09 13.71 -15.10
N ASP A 146 -27.05 13.06 -13.94
CA ASP A 146 -27.94 11.97 -13.54
C ASP A 146 -28.69 12.33 -12.24
N ASP A 147 -30.02 12.28 -12.26
CA ASP A 147 -30.85 12.59 -11.09
C ASP A 147 -30.74 11.53 -9.99
N GLU A 148 -30.47 10.27 -10.37
CA GLU A 148 -30.30 9.13 -9.46
C GLU A 148 -28.83 9.01 -9.03
N PRO A 149 -28.54 9.12 -7.71
CA PRO A 149 -27.20 8.89 -7.20
C PRO A 149 -26.70 7.47 -7.48
N SER A 150 -25.42 7.33 -7.74
CA SER A 150 -24.75 6.04 -7.96
C SER A 150 -23.25 6.19 -7.72
N ASP A 151 -22.53 5.08 -7.55
CA ASP A 151 -21.07 5.14 -7.54
C ASP A 151 -20.55 5.56 -8.91
N CYS A 152 -19.83 6.69 -8.95
CA CYS A 152 -19.35 7.30 -10.18
C CYS A 152 -17.81 7.36 -10.18
N PHE A 153 -17.18 6.92 -11.25
CA PHE A 153 -15.73 6.77 -11.33
C PHE A 153 -15.15 7.63 -12.44
N ARG A 154 -14.20 8.49 -12.04
CA ARG A 154 -13.25 9.26 -12.88
C ARG A 154 -13.84 9.77 -14.20
N PRO A 155 -14.55 10.91 -14.23
CA PRO A 155 -15.07 11.44 -15.49
C PRO A 155 -13.96 11.83 -16.48
N SER A 156 -14.28 11.82 -17.77
CA SER A 156 -13.48 12.36 -18.87
C SER A 156 -14.40 13.15 -19.81
N ALA A 157 -13.86 14.13 -20.53
CA ALA A 157 -14.66 15.05 -21.32
C ALA A 157 -13.96 15.48 -22.62
N VAL A 158 -14.75 15.76 -23.66
CA VAL A 158 -14.27 16.31 -24.94
C VAL A 158 -15.38 17.12 -25.62
N PHE A 159 -15.02 17.97 -26.58
CA PHE A 159 -15.97 18.51 -27.56
C PHE A 159 -15.78 17.79 -28.89
N ASP A 160 -16.88 17.40 -29.55
CA ASP A 160 -16.82 16.93 -30.94
C ASP A 160 -16.65 18.09 -31.94
N GLU A 161 -16.40 17.76 -33.21
CA GLU A 161 -16.21 18.73 -34.29
C GLU A 161 -17.48 19.59 -34.53
N GLU A 162 -18.66 19.08 -34.18
CA GLU A 162 -19.91 19.84 -34.21
C GLU A 162 -20.06 20.81 -33.02
N GLY A 163 -19.12 20.80 -32.08
CA GLY A 163 -19.12 21.64 -30.89
C GLY A 163 -20.09 21.19 -29.79
N ALA A 164 -20.57 19.94 -29.85
CA ALA A 164 -21.31 19.31 -28.77
C ALA A 164 -20.34 18.76 -27.71
N ALA A 165 -20.73 18.91 -26.44
CA ALA A 165 -19.88 18.50 -25.32
C ALA A 165 -20.19 17.06 -24.93
N TRP A 166 -19.17 16.27 -24.63
CA TRP A 166 -19.30 14.88 -24.22
C TRP A 166 -18.68 14.68 -22.83
N VAL A 167 -19.35 13.87 -22.01
CA VAL A 167 -18.88 13.47 -20.68
C VAL A 167 -18.97 11.96 -20.59
N CYS A 168 -17.90 11.30 -20.18
CA CYS A 168 -17.82 9.84 -20.04
C CYS A 168 -17.35 9.47 -18.63
N TYR A 169 -17.95 8.48 -17.98
CA TYR A 169 -17.63 8.06 -16.60
C TYR A 169 -17.98 6.59 -16.37
N GLY A 170 -17.27 5.96 -15.44
CA GLY A 170 -17.70 4.69 -14.87
C GLY A 170 -18.89 4.92 -13.94
N ARG A 171 -19.91 4.06 -14.00
CA ARG A 171 -21.10 4.15 -13.14
C ARG A 171 -21.53 2.75 -12.72
N ALA A 172 -21.82 2.57 -11.43
CA ALA A 172 -22.45 1.35 -10.94
C ALA A 172 -23.95 1.32 -11.29
N ASP A 173 -24.45 0.14 -11.67
CA ASP A 173 -25.88 -0.15 -11.73
C ASP A 173 -26.45 -0.51 -10.34
N ALA A 174 -27.73 -0.89 -10.29
CA ALA A 174 -28.42 -1.25 -9.04
C ALA A 174 -27.85 -2.52 -8.36
N ASP A 175 -27.11 -3.37 -9.09
CA ASP A 175 -26.43 -4.54 -8.55
C ASP A 175 -24.97 -4.23 -8.15
N GLY A 176 -24.53 -2.96 -8.26
CA GLY A 176 -23.16 -2.54 -8.01
C GLY A 176 -22.20 -2.84 -9.16
N ARG A 177 -22.68 -3.30 -10.33
CA ARG A 177 -21.82 -3.58 -11.48
C ARG A 177 -21.45 -2.28 -12.19
N VAL A 178 -20.15 -2.02 -12.25
CA VAL A 178 -19.59 -0.82 -12.85
C VAL A 178 -19.37 -1.01 -14.35
N ASP A 179 -19.93 -0.09 -15.15
CA ASP A 179 -19.71 0.02 -16.59
C ASP A 179 -19.52 1.47 -17.03
N VAL A 180 -19.17 1.69 -18.30
CA VAL A 180 -18.87 3.01 -18.87
C VAL A 180 -20.11 3.63 -19.54
N TRP A 181 -20.40 4.88 -19.19
CA TRP A 181 -21.55 5.66 -19.66
C TRP A 181 -21.11 7.00 -20.22
N ALA A 182 -21.88 7.54 -21.17
CA ALA A 182 -21.64 8.84 -21.76
C ALA A 182 -22.91 9.72 -21.81
N HIS A 183 -22.73 11.02 -21.55
CA HIS A 183 -23.71 12.06 -21.85
C HIS A 183 -23.22 12.93 -23.01
N ARG A 184 -24.16 13.41 -23.81
CA ARG A 184 -23.94 14.42 -24.85
C ARG A 184 -24.75 15.68 -24.56
N HIS A 185 -24.11 16.83 -24.60
CA HIS A 185 -24.74 18.15 -24.57
C HIS A 185 -24.87 18.71 -25.98
N ASP A 186 -26.10 18.78 -26.48
CA ASP A 186 -26.40 19.44 -27.75
C ASP A 186 -26.65 20.94 -27.51
N PRO A 187 -25.95 21.87 -28.20
CA PRO A 187 -26.13 23.30 -27.99
C PRO A 187 -27.57 23.81 -28.12
N ALA A 188 -28.42 23.13 -28.92
CA ALA A 188 -29.80 23.54 -29.13
C ALA A 188 -30.79 22.93 -28.12
N SER A 189 -30.48 21.78 -27.53
CA SER A 189 -31.42 21.01 -26.69
C SER A 189 -30.93 20.66 -25.29
N GLY A 190 -29.67 20.97 -24.96
CA GLY A 190 -29.07 20.70 -23.66
C GLY A 190 -28.53 19.28 -23.51
N TRP A 191 -28.37 18.83 -22.27
CA TRP A 191 -27.91 17.48 -21.94
C TRP A 191 -28.94 16.41 -22.32
N GLY A 192 -28.51 15.42 -23.08
CA GLY A 192 -29.26 14.19 -23.34
C GLY A 192 -29.16 13.18 -22.19
N ALA A 193 -29.91 12.08 -22.32
CA ALA A 193 -29.85 10.95 -21.39
C ALA A 193 -28.52 10.20 -21.47
N ALA A 194 -28.15 9.51 -20.39
CA ALA A 194 -26.97 8.65 -20.35
C ALA A 194 -27.07 7.51 -21.38
N GLU A 195 -26.02 7.33 -22.17
CA GLU A 195 -25.85 6.22 -23.11
C GLU A 195 -24.81 5.24 -22.58
N ARG A 196 -25.15 3.95 -22.47
CA ARG A 196 -24.17 2.91 -22.08
C ARG A 196 -23.19 2.66 -23.23
N VAL A 197 -21.91 2.88 -22.97
CA VAL A 197 -20.82 2.73 -23.94
C VAL A 197 -20.21 1.34 -23.85
N GLY A 198 -19.86 0.88 -22.65
CA GLY A 198 -19.23 -0.42 -22.45
C GLY A 198 -20.21 -1.59 -22.43
N ASP A 199 -19.71 -2.79 -22.73
CA ASP A 199 -20.44 -4.06 -22.56
C ASP A 199 -19.56 -5.21 -22.04
N THR A 200 -18.37 -4.89 -21.52
CA THR A 200 -17.32 -5.84 -21.15
C THR A 200 -17.50 -6.48 -19.77
N GLY A 201 -18.51 -6.02 -19.01
CA GLY A 201 -18.81 -6.52 -17.67
C GLY A 201 -18.08 -5.78 -16.57
N HIS A 202 -18.31 -6.18 -15.32
CA HIS A 202 -17.72 -5.53 -14.16
C HIS A 202 -16.33 -6.09 -13.81
N PRO A 203 -15.39 -5.23 -13.40
CA PRO A 203 -15.46 -3.77 -13.45
C PRO A 203 -14.97 -3.23 -14.79
N SER A 204 -15.71 -2.27 -15.37
CA SER A 204 -15.25 -1.47 -16.52
C SER A 204 -15.17 0.01 -16.14
N PHE A 205 -13.95 0.56 -16.14
CA PHE A 205 -13.62 1.89 -15.59
C PHE A 205 -12.34 2.46 -16.22
N ASN A 206 -11.79 3.55 -15.65
CA ASN A 206 -10.61 4.26 -16.16
C ASN A 206 -10.73 4.66 -17.63
N GLN A 207 -11.93 5.09 -18.05
CA GLN A 207 -12.20 5.44 -19.43
C GLN A 207 -11.61 6.80 -19.84
N GLU A 208 -11.13 6.88 -21.07
CA GLU A 208 -10.72 8.11 -21.76
C GLU A 208 -11.59 8.31 -23.00
N ILE A 209 -11.70 9.55 -23.44
CA ILE A 209 -12.53 9.93 -24.59
C ILE A 209 -11.77 10.88 -25.51
N VAL A 210 -11.90 10.68 -26.81
CA VAL A 210 -11.30 11.55 -27.83
C VAL A 210 -12.26 11.83 -28.97
N ALA A 211 -12.21 13.05 -29.49
CA ALA A 211 -12.92 13.45 -30.70
C ALA A 211 -12.03 13.29 -31.93
N HIS A 212 -12.64 12.90 -33.04
CA HIS A 212 -12.00 12.72 -34.34
C HIS A 212 -12.45 13.82 -35.30
N ALA A 213 -11.57 14.19 -36.24
CA ALA A 213 -11.84 15.23 -37.24
C ALA A 213 -12.99 14.90 -38.21
N ASP A 214 -13.51 13.66 -38.19
CA ASP A 214 -14.69 13.24 -38.95
C ASP A 214 -16.02 13.43 -38.20
N GLY A 215 -15.99 14.08 -37.03
CA GLY A 215 -17.15 14.24 -36.13
C GLY A 215 -17.43 13.00 -35.28
N GLY A 216 -16.59 11.97 -35.37
CA GLY A 216 -16.66 10.79 -34.52
C GLY A 216 -16.12 11.04 -33.12
N VAL A 217 -16.61 10.26 -32.16
CA VAL A 217 -16.07 10.24 -30.78
C VAL A 217 -15.72 8.80 -30.43
N GLU A 218 -14.57 8.60 -29.81
CA GLU A 218 -14.10 7.29 -29.41
C GLU A 218 -13.85 7.26 -27.90
N VAL A 219 -14.34 6.21 -27.26
CA VAL A 219 -14.13 5.95 -25.83
C VAL A 219 -13.30 4.69 -25.70
N VAL A 220 -12.23 4.78 -24.91
CA VAL A 220 -11.39 3.64 -24.51
C VAL A 220 -11.54 3.42 -23.01
N TRP A 221 -11.50 2.18 -22.54
CA TRP A 221 -11.61 1.87 -21.10
C TRP A 221 -10.88 0.59 -20.73
N GLN A 222 -10.64 0.43 -19.43
CA GLN A 222 -10.14 -0.79 -18.83
C GLN A 222 -11.33 -1.67 -18.45
N GLY A 223 -11.32 -2.95 -18.84
CA GLY A 223 -12.39 -3.90 -18.53
C GLY A 223 -11.91 -5.35 -18.47
N PRO A 224 -12.74 -6.29 -17.99
CA PRO A 224 -12.33 -7.67 -17.74
C PRO A 224 -11.79 -8.37 -18.98
N HIS A 225 -10.66 -9.08 -18.84
CA HIS A 225 -10.09 -9.93 -19.88
C HIS A 225 -9.28 -11.09 -19.25
N GLY A 226 -9.79 -12.32 -19.39
CA GLY A 226 -9.18 -13.48 -18.73
C GLY A 226 -9.23 -13.38 -17.21
N ALA A 227 -8.08 -13.51 -16.53
CA ALA A 227 -7.95 -13.37 -15.08
C ALA A 227 -7.55 -11.95 -14.62
N GLY A 228 -7.49 -11.00 -15.55
CA GLY A 228 -7.14 -9.60 -15.31
C GLY A 228 -7.97 -8.68 -16.21
N PHE A 229 -7.31 -7.65 -16.74
CA PHE A 229 -7.88 -6.57 -17.51
C PHE A 229 -7.28 -6.48 -18.90
N GLY A 230 -8.12 -6.04 -19.83
CA GLY A 230 -7.76 -5.63 -21.18
C GLY A 230 -8.24 -4.20 -21.43
N ILE A 231 -7.69 -3.58 -22.47
CA ILE A 231 -8.10 -2.25 -22.92
C ILE A 231 -9.06 -2.39 -24.09
N TRP A 232 -10.23 -1.80 -23.96
CA TRP A 232 -11.33 -1.88 -24.90
C TRP A 232 -11.65 -0.51 -25.48
N SER A 233 -12.12 -0.46 -26.71
CA SER A 233 -12.54 0.76 -27.39
C SER A 233 -13.91 0.59 -28.05
N ARG A 234 -14.66 1.69 -28.13
CA ARG A 234 -15.88 1.82 -28.92
C ARG A 234 -15.94 3.23 -29.53
N ARG A 235 -16.15 3.29 -30.84
CA ARG A 235 -16.29 4.54 -31.60
C ARG A 235 -17.74 4.80 -31.99
N ARG A 236 -18.18 6.05 -31.86
CA ARG A 236 -19.43 6.58 -32.39
C ARG A 236 -19.14 7.36 -33.66
N HIS A 237 -19.85 7.06 -34.73
CA HIS A 237 -19.77 7.79 -36.00
C HIS A 237 -21.14 7.78 -36.69
N GLY A 238 -21.48 8.84 -37.43
CA GLY A 238 -22.78 8.95 -38.10
C GLY A 238 -23.99 8.88 -37.16
N GLY A 239 -23.81 9.26 -35.89
CA GLY A 239 -24.87 9.22 -34.89
C GLY A 239 -25.05 7.90 -34.14
N VAL A 240 -24.24 6.87 -34.43
CA VAL A 240 -24.43 5.51 -33.90
C VAL A 240 -23.12 4.96 -33.34
N TRP A 241 -23.20 4.24 -32.21
CA TRP A 241 -22.06 3.51 -31.65
C TRP A 241 -21.79 2.24 -32.46
N GLY A 242 -20.52 2.03 -32.84
CA GLY A 242 -20.04 0.79 -33.43
C GLY A 242 -19.93 -0.35 -32.42
N GLY A 243 -19.23 -1.42 -32.83
CA GLY A 243 -18.93 -2.57 -31.97
C GLY A 243 -17.79 -2.29 -30.99
N VAL A 244 -17.80 -2.98 -29.85
CA VAL A 244 -16.71 -2.98 -28.87
C VAL A 244 -15.53 -3.78 -29.41
N ARG A 245 -14.32 -3.28 -29.18
CA ARG A 245 -13.08 -3.86 -29.68
C ARG A 245 -12.01 -3.93 -28.59
N LEU A 246 -11.33 -5.06 -28.44
CA LEU A 246 -10.11 -5.17 -27.64
C LEU A 246 -8.94 -4.50 -28.38
N VAL A 247 -8.43 -3.37 -27.88
CA VAL A 247 -7.28 -2.66 -28.46
C VAL A 247 -5.94 -3.13 -27.89
N SER A 248 -5.96 -3.74 -26.71
CA SER A 248 -4.80 -4.42 -26.13
C SER A 248 -4.62 -5.86 -26.65
N GLU A 249 -5.10 -6.15 -27.86
CA GLU A 249 -4.88 -7.45 -28.50
C GLU A 249 -3.36 -7.66 -28.69
N GLY A 250 -2.81 -8.73 -28.12
CA GLY A 250 -1.37 -9.00 -28.11
C GLY A 250 -0.59 -8.40 -26.93
N ALA A 251 -1.26 -7.82 -25.94
CA ALA A 251 -0.64 -7.45 -24.66
C ALA A 251 0.05 -8.65 -24.01
N ALA A 252 1.18 -8.39 -23.33
CA ALA A 252 1.99 -9.44 -22.72
C ALA A 252 1.52 -9.86 -21.31
N GLY A 253 0.62 -9.08 -20.71
CA GLY A 253 0.11 -9.31 -19.36
C GLY A 253 -1.10 -8.45 -19.05
N ASN A 254 -1.37 -8.25 -17.75
CA ASN A 254 -2.52 -7.51 -17.26
C ASN A 254 -2.42 -6.02 -17.65
N ALA A 255 -3.44 -5.45 -18.30
CA ALA A 255 -3.39 -4.10 -18.87
C ALA A 255 -4.19 -3.08 -18.05
N TRP A 256 -3.57 -1.93 -17.75
CA TRP A 256 -4.05 -0.89 -16.85
C TRP A 256 -3.94 0.51 -17.45
N ASP A 257 -4.79 1.43 -16.98
CA ASP A 257 -4.70 2.88 -17.23
C ASP A 257 -4.58 3.25 -18.72
N PRO A 258 -5.66 3.10 -19.50
CA PRO A 258 -5.61 3.41 -20.91
C PRO A 258 -5.48 4.91 -21.17
N ALA A 259 -4.80 5.25 -22.26
CA ALA A 259 -4.81 6.56 -22.88
C ALA A 259 -5.11 6.43 -24.37
N VAL A 260 -5.76 7.44 -24.95
CA VAL A 260 -6.05 7.51 -26.39
C VAL A 260 -5.84 8.93 -26.92
N ALA A 261 -5.37 9.04 -28.16
CA ALA A 261 -5.36 10.28 -28.92
C ALA A 261 -5.71 10.04 -30.39
N ALA A 262 -6.39 11.00 -31.03
CA ALA A 262 -6.76 10.92 -32.43
C ALA A 262 -5.58 11.30 -33.33
N LEU A 263 -5.42 10.56 -34.42
CA LEU A 263 -4.41 10.81 -35.44
C LEU A 263 -4.99 11.69 -36.57
N PRO A 264 -4.16 12.49 -37.27
CA PRO A 264 -4.63 13.37 -38.35
C PRO A 264 -5.26 12.63 -39.55
N ASP A 265 -5.01 11.33 -39.69
CA ASP A 265 -5.56 10.46 -40.74
C ASP A 265 -6.91 9.81 -40.36
N GLY A 266 -7.49 10.20 -39.21
CA GLY A 266 -8.72 9.64 -38.65
C GLY A 266 -8.53 8.34 -37.86
N GLY A 267 -7.28 7.88 -37.73
CA GLY A 267 -6.86 6.77 -36.87
C GLY A 267 -6.76 7.17 -35.40
N SER A 268 -6.36 6.22 -34.58
CA SER A 268 -6.18 6.43 -33.13
C SER A 268 -4.87 5.82 -32.66
N VAL A 269 -4.25 6.43 -31.68
CA VAL A 269 -3.13 5.84 -30.93
C VAL A 269 -3.58 5.57 -29.50
N TYR A 270 -3.20 4.41 -28.98
CA TYR A 270 -3.53 3.92 -27.64
C TYR A 270 -2.26 3.68 -26.85
N ALA A 271 -2.32 3.90 -25.54
CA ALA A 271 -1.28 3.50 -24.60
C ALA A 271 -1.90 2.89 -23.35
N TRP A 272 -1.15 2.05 -22.66
CA TRP A 272 -1.52 1.50 -21.36
C TRP A 272 -0.26 1.06 -20.61
N SER A 273 -0.39 0.87 -19.30
CA SER A 273 0.60 0.16 -18.51
C SER A 273 0.26 -1.32 -18.49
N GLU A 274 1.22 -2.21 -18.75
CA GLU A 274 1.02 -3.66 -18.62
C GLU A 274 1.97 -4.28 -17.60
N TYR A 275 1.44 -5.20 -16.79
CA TYR A 275 2.20 -5.95 -15.81
C TYR A 275 2.82 -7.19 -16.43
N VAL A 276 4.15 -7.24 -16.48
CA VAL A 276 4.88 -8.36 -17.08
C VAL A 276 6.15 -8.63 -16.29
N ALA A 277 6.41 -9.90 -15.98
CA ALA A 277 7.64 -10.35 -15.33
C ALA A 277 8.02 -9.59 -14.04
N GLY A 278 7.04 -9.18 -13.23
CA GLY A 278 7.27 -8.52 -11.95
C GLY A 278 7.40 -6.99 -12.00
N SER A 279 7.28 -6.37 -13.18
CA SER A 279 7.29 -4.91 -13.35
C SER A 279 6.14 -4.43 -14.21
N TYR A 280 5.89 -3.12 -14.17
CA TYR A 280 4.95 -2.44 -15.04
C TYR A 280 5.74 -1.72 -16.12
N ARG A 281 5.33 -1.88 -17.38
CA ARG A 281 5.87 -1.11 -18.49
C ARG A 281 4.76 -0.38 -19.22
N VAL A 282 5.08 0.76 -19.82
CA VAL A 282 4.18 1.50 -20.71
C VAL A 282 4.40 1.02 -22.13
N VAL A 283 3.29 0.78 -22.82
CA VAL A 283 3.29 0.36 -24.23
C VAL A 283 2.38 1.27 -25.05
N VAL A 284 2.62 1.33 -26.35
CA VAL A 284 1.82 2.08 -27.33
C VAL A 284 1.40 1.15 -28.47
N CYS A 285 0.18 1.33 -28.96
CA CYS A 285 -0.35 0.68 -30.16
C CYS A 285 -1.03 1.73 -31.05
N THR A 286 -0.78 1.68 -32.35
CA THR A 286 -1.42 2.58 -33.34
C THR A 286 -2.46 1.81 -34.15
N GLY A 287 -3.67 2.36 -34.28
CA GLY A 287 -4.67 1.87 -35.23
C GLY A 287 -4.45 2.48 -36.61
N ASP A 288 -4.26 1.62 -37.61
CA ASP A 288 -4.04 2.00 -39.01
C ASP A 288 -5.37 2.12 -39.77
N THR A 289 -5.61 3.26 -40.43
CA THR A 289 -6.75 3.49 -41.35
C THR A 289 -6.41 3.17 -42.82
N THR A 290 -5.14 2.93 -43.14
CA THR A 290 -4.63 2.73 -44.51
C THR A 290 -4.57 1.27 -44.95
N THR A 291 -4.47 0.31 -44.01
CA THR A 291 -4.64 -1.11 -44.31
C THR A 291 -6.12 -1.48 -44.40
N ARG A 292 -6.56 -1.93 -45.58
CA ARG A 292 -7.92 -2.44 -45.78
C ARG A 292 -8.12 -3.73 -45.00
N TYR A 293 -9.15 -3.78 -44.15
CA TYR A 293 -9.68 -5.02 -43.59
C TYR A 293 -10.08 -5.97 -44.74
N ASP A 294 -9.40 -7.10 -44.88
CA ASP A 294 -9.79 -8.19 -45.79
C ASP A 294 -10.37 -9.36 -44.97
N PRO A 295 -11.70 -9.53 -44.94
CA PRO A 295 -12.31 -10.63 -44.18
C PRO A 295 -11.91 -12.03 -44.68
N ALA A 296 -11.34 -12.15 -45.89
CA ALA A 296 -10.92 -13.43 -46.46
C ALA A 296 -9.66 -14.00 -45.79
N THR A 297 -8.78 -13.16 -45.23
CA THR A 297 -7.51 -13.60 -44.61
C THR A 297 -7.62 -13.85 -43.11
N THR A 298 -8.59 -13.23 -42.41
CA THR A 298 -8.70 -13.33 -40.94
C THR A 298 -9.71 -14.38 -40.45
N LEU A 299 -10.72 -14.74 -41.26
CA LEU A 299 -11.80 -15.66 -40.82
C LEU A 299 -11.99 -16.92 -41.69
N GLY A 300 -11.19 -17.11 -42.75
CA GLY A 300 -11.26 -18.32 -43.60
C GLY A 300 -12.58 -18.51 -44.34
N LEU A 301 -13.30 -17.42 -44.66
CA LEU A 301 -14.58 -17.46 -45.37
C LEU A 301 -14.40 -17.25 -46.88
N GLY A 302 -15.16 -18.00 -47.68
CA GLY A 302 -15.02 -18.09 -49.14
C GLY A 302 -15.44 -16.84 -49.94
N PRO A 303 -15.16 -16.81 -51.26
CA PRO A 303 -15.01 -15.60 -52.10
C PRO A 303 -16.30 -14.82 -52.48
N ASP A 304 -17.44 -15.05 -51.84
CA ASP A 304 -18.75 -14.48 -52.25
C ASP A 304 -19.29 -13.35 -51.33
N THR A 305 -18.44 -12.61 -50.64
CA THR A 305 -18.84 -11.44 -49.81
C THR A 305 -18.95 -10.15 -50.65
N PRO A 306 -20.00 -9.31 -50.49
CA PRO A 306 -20.19 -8.10 -51.29
C PRO A 306 -19.04 -7.10 -51.12
N ARG A 307 -18.48 -6.61 -52.24
CA ARG A 307 -17.49 -5.53 -52.26
C ARG A 307 -18.17 -4.18 -52.16
N GLY A 308 -18.26 -3.66 -50.94
CA GLY A 308 -18.64 -2.29 -50.63
C GLY A 308 -18.77 -2.14 -49.12
N LEU A 309 -17.71 -1.67 -48.46
CA LEU A 309 -17.71 -1.39 -47.01
C LEU A 309 -17.62 0.12 -46.81
N GLY A 310 -18.49 0.63 -45.93
CA GLY A 310 -18.57 2.04 -45.54
C GLY A 310 -17.51 2.43 -44.50
N PRO A 311 -17.62 3.64 -43.91
CA PRO A 311 -16.71 4.17 -42.89
C PRO A 311 -16.60 3.33 -41.61
N ASP A 312 -17.46 2.32 -41.41
CA ASP A 312 -17.45 1.42 -40.24
C ASP A 312 -16.48 0.22 -40.37
N THR A 313 -15.44 0.34 -41.21
CA THR A 313 -14.44 -0.75 -41.36
C THR A 313 -13.48 -0.72 -40.16
N PRO A 314 -13.25 -1.85 -39.44
CA PRO A 314 -12.33 -1.86 -38.30
C PRO A 314 -10.92 -1.43 -38.73
N GLN A 315 -10.33 -0.47 -38.01
CA GLN A 315 -8.90 -0.11 -38.17
C GLN A 315 -8.05 -1.39 -38.00
N VAL A 316 -6.92 -1.55 -38.67
CA VAL A 316 -6.01 -2.66 -38.35
C VAL A 316 -5.10 -2.20 -37.21
N LEU A 317 -5.05 -2.95 -36.10
CA LEU A 317 -4.14 -2.59 -35.01
C LEU A 317 -2.71 -2.94 -35.41
N GLY A 318 -1.81 -1.99 -35.23
CA GLY A 318 -0.38 -2.20 -35.28
C GLY A 318 0.11 -3.05 -34.10
N PRO A 319 1.38 -3.47 -34.11
CA PRO A 319 1.96 -4.22 -33.01
C PRO A 319 1.99 -3.38 -31.73
N VAL A 320 1.84 -4.04 -30.57
CA VAL A 320 2.09 -3.43 -29.26
C VAL A 320 3.59 -3.16 -29.12
N ARG A 321 3.97 -1.89 -28.95
CA ARG A 321 5.36 -1.44 -28.87
C ARG A 321 5.68 -0.95 -27.45
N PRO A 322 6.65 -1.56 -26.75
CA PRO A 322 7.12 -1.06 -25.47
C PRO A 322 7.75 0.33 -25.59
N VAL A 323 7.32 1.25 -24.73
CA VAL A 323 7.90 2.58 -24.56
C VAL A 323 8.88 2.58 -23.38
N SER A 324 8.63 1.75 -22.37
CA SER A 324 9.55 1.54 -21.25
C SER A 324 9.91 0.06 -21.04
N SER A 325 11.00 -0.17 -20.29
CA SER A 325 11.45 -1.50 -19.87
C SER A 325 12.28 -1.43 -18.58
N GLY A 326 12.59 -2.59 -18.02
CA GLY A 326 13.41 -2.74 -16.82
C GLY A 326 12.61 -3.23 -15.61
N THR A 327 13.17 -3.04 -14.42
CA THR A 327 12.56 -3.50 -13.16
C THR A 327 11.73 -2.42 -12.48
N ASP A 328 11.94 -1.14 -12.76
CA ASP A 328 11.13 -0.07 -12.19
C ASP A 328 9.71 -0.07 -12.75
N TYR A 329 8.77 0.58 -12.05
CA TYR A 329 7.38 0.66 -12.49
C TYR A 329 7.17 1.88 -13.39
N ALA A 330 6.75 1.63 -14.63
CA ALA A 330 6.26 2.67 -15.50
C ALA A 330 4.73 2.70 -15.54
N LEU A 331 4.13 3.77 -15.04
CA LEU A 331 2.70 3.90 -14.75
C LEU A 331 2.07 5.14 -15.39
N HIS A 332 0.74 5.17 -15.44
CA HIS A 332 -0.07 6.35 -15.78
C HIS A 332 0.29 7.00 -17.13
N PRO A 333 0.18 6.27 -18.25
CA PRO A 333 0.47 6.84 -19.55
C PRO A 333 -0.55 7.93 -19.90
N SER A 334 -0.07 8.99 -20.54
CA SER A 334 -0.91 10.02 -21.18
C SER A 334 -0.41 10.30 -22.58
N LEU A 335 -1.34 10.44 -23.52
CA LEU A 335 -1.04 10.66 -24.94
C LEU A 335 -1.46 12.04 -25.40
N ALA A 336 -0.68 12.62 -26.31
CA ALA A 336 -1.08 13.76 -27.11
C ALA A 336 -0.50 13.66 -28.52
N VAL A 337 -1.22 14.21 -29.50
CA VAL A 337 -0.77 14.32 -30.88
C VAL A 337 -0.60 15.79 -31.23
N THR A 338 0.63 16.19 -31.59
CA THR A 338 0.93 17.57 -31.99
C THR A 338 0.46 17.84 -33.42
N ALA A 339 0.28 19.12 -33.77
CA ALA A 339 -0.25 19.55 -35.07
C ALA A 339 0.59 19.06 -36.30
N ASP A 340 1.83 18.64 -36.09
CA ASP A 340 2.69 17.99 -37.10
C ASP A 340 2.46 16.47 -37.22
N GLY A 341 1.48 15.91 -36.51
CA GLY A 341 1.22 14.47 -36.41
C GLY A 341 2.15 13.72 -35.45
N GLY A 342 2.99 14.42 -34.67
CA GLY A 342 3.86 13.80 -33.68
C GLY A 342 3.08 13.15 -32.54
N ILE A 343 3.32 11.85 -32.31
CA ILE A 343 2.75 11.11 -31.18
C ILE A 343 3.65 11.31 -29.96
N TRP A 344 3.10 11.76 -28.84
CA TRP A 344 3.80 11.97 -27.58
C TRP A 344 3.18 11.14 -26.47
N CYS A 345 4.02 10.55 -25.63
CA CYS A 345 3.62 9.76 -24.47
C CYS A 345 4.35 10.29 -23.22
N ALA A 346 3.59 10.61 -22.18
CA ALA A 346 4.10 10.89 -20.84
C ALA A 346 3.77 9.73 -19.89
N PHE A 347 4.61 9.48 -18.89
CA PHE A 347 4.38 8.46 -17.87
C PHE A 347 5.32 8.65 -16.66
N ASP A 348 4.97 8.03 -15.54
CA ASP A 348 5.81 7.95 -14.34
C ASP A 348 6.81 6.82 -14.47
N VAL A 349 7.99 6.97 -13.86
CA VAL A 349 8.95 5.88 -13.61
C VAL A 349 9.28 5.87 -12.13
N ILE A 350 8.94 4.79 -11.44
CA ILE A 350 8.99 4.67 -9.98
C ILE A 350 9.83 3.46 -9.57
N ALA A 351 10.87 3.68 -8.77
CA ALA A 351 11.62 2.61 -8.13
C ALA A 351 11.15 2.46 -6.67
N VAL A 352 10.67 1.26 -6.33
CA VAL A 352 10.26 0.90 -4.97
C VAL A 352 11.21 -0.17 -4.46
N HIS A 353 12.19 0.20 -3.65
CA HIS A 353 13.19 -0.74 -3.19
C HIS A 353 12.61 -1.70 -2.14
N GLY A 354 13.04 -2.96 -2.17
CA GLY A 354 12.59 -3.97 -1.20
C GLY A 354 11.11 -4.35 -1.31
N HIS A 355 10.46 -3.99 -2.42
CA HIS A 355 9.03 -4.20 -2.61
C HIS A 355 8.62 -5.68 -2.56
N GLY A 356 7.52 -5.98 -1.87
CA GLY A 356 6.96 -7.32 -1.78
C GLY A 356 7.77 -8.30 -0.92
N GLY A 357 8.77 -7.82 -0.17
CA GLY A 357 9.54 -8.63 0.78
C GLY A 357 8.94 -8.61 2.19
N SER A 358 9.35 -9.56 3.03
CA SER A 358 8.93 -9.68 4.45
C SER A 358 9.61 -8.67 5.39
N GLY A 359 10.03 -7.52 4.85
CA GLY A 359 10.58 -6.37 5.55
C GLY A 359 11.98 -6.51 6.17
N PRO A 360 12.31 -5.70 7.20
CA PRO A 360 13.68 -5.44 7.62
C PRO A 360 14.34 -6.61 8.36
N THR A 361 13.55 -7.51 8.94
CA THR A 361 14.04 -8.69 9.68
C THR A 361 14.43 -9.86 8.78
N ARG A 362 14.33 -9.69 7.46
CA ARG A 362 14.64 -10.72 6.46
C ARG A 362 16.13 -11.06 6.45
N LEU A 363 16.44 -12.33 6.22
CA LEU A 363 17.82 -12.78 6.09
C LEU A 363 18.44 -12.40 4.75
N ARG A 364 19.77 -12.29 4.73
CA ARG A 364 20.55 -11.96 3.54
C ARG A 364 21.30 -13.18 3.02
N PRO A 365 21.40 -13.38 1.69
CA PRO A 365 22.26 -14.39 1.11
C PRO A 365 23.70 -14.28 1.61
N ALA A 366 24.34 -15.42 1.87
CA ALA A 366 25.72 -15.47 2.34
C ALA A 366 26.74 -14.82 1.38
N ALA A 367 26.39 -14.68 0.10
CA ALA A 367 27.21 -14.00 -0.89
C ALA A 367 27.22 -12.46 -0.72
N GLU A 368 26.22 -11.89 -0.05
CA GLU A 368 25.99 -10.44 0.08
C GLU A 368 26.50 -9.87 1.42
N LEU A 369 26.99 -10.71 2.34
CA LEU A 369 27.49 -10.26 3.65
C LEU A 369 28.57 -9.14 3.59
N PRO A 370 29.48 -9.11 2.58
CA PRO A 370 30.48 -8.04 2.49
C PRO A 370 29.93 -6.63 2.21
N GLU A 371 28.69 -6.47 1.74
CA GLU A 371 28.13 -5.18 1.28
C GLU A 371 27.74 -4.22 2.42
N ALA A 372 28.21 -4.49 3.65
CA ALA A 372 27.83 -3.84 4.91
C ALA A 372 26.33 -4.03 5.24
N PRO A 373 25.89 -3.95 6.52
CA PRO A 373 24.48 -4.10 6.83
C PRO A 373 23.71 -2.87 6.37
N ARG A 374 22.90 -3.03 5.33
CA ARG A 374 21.83 -2.08 4.96
C ARG A 374 20.51 -2.84 4.93
N LEU A 375 19.46 -2.22 5.48
CA LEU A 375 18.11 -2.74 5.37
C LEU A 375 17.63 -2.52 3.93
N ALA A 376 17.46 -3.60 3.18
CA ALA A 376 17.01 -3.50 1.80
C ALA A 376 15.60 -2.89 1.75
N GLY A 377 15.42 -1.83 0.97
CA GLY A 377 14.12 -1.17 0.78
C GLY A 377 13.78 -0.05 1.76
N MET A 378 14.69 0.27 2.68
CA MET A 378 14.51 1.29 3.70
C MET A 378 15.65 2.29 3.66
N ARG A 379 15.35 3.57 3.90
CA ARG A 379 16.35 4.63 4.09
C ARG A 379 17.05 4.45 5.43
N ASP A 380 18.23 5.06 5.56
CA ASP A 380 18.92 5.13 6.84
C ASP A 380 18.05 5.87 7.87
N SER A 381 17.99 5.34 9.09
CA SER A 381 17.24 5.95 10.18
C SER A 381 17.85 7.28 10.60
N GLY A 382 17.01 8.29 10.85
CA GLY A 382 17.44 9.50 11.53
C GLY A 382 17.64 9.30 13.04
N ASP A 383 17.81 10.39 13.77
CA ASP A 383 17.92 10.35 15.25
C ASP A 383 16.60 9.93 15.94
N ALA A 384 15.47 10.10 15.24
CA ALA A 384 14.13 10.08 15.85
C ALA A 384 13.10 9.22 15.09
N VAL A 385 13.42 8.74 13.88
CA VAL A 385 12.50 7.93 13.07
C VAL A 385 13.15 6.58 12.74
N PRO A 386 12.51 5.46 13.12
CA PRO A 386 12.96 4.12 12.76
C PRO A 386 13.05 3.92 11.23
N PRO A 387 14.06 3.18 10.74
CA PRO A 387 14.26 3.00 9.29
C PRO A 387 13.11 2.26 8.61
N GLU A 388 12.45 1.33 9.30
CA GLU A 388 11.31 0.56 8.76
C GLU A 388 10.07 1.40 8.44
N LEU A 389 10.01 2.63 8.93
CA LEU A 389 8.98 3.63 8.61
C LEU A 389 9.42 4.62 7.52
N LEU A 390 10.58 4.38 6.91
CA LEU A 390 11.20 5.22 5.90
C LEU A 390 11.46 4.40 4.64
N PRO A 391 10.41 4.03 3.87
CA PRO A 391 10.62 3.32 2.62
C PRO A 391 11.54 4.11 1.68
N GLU A 392 12.38 3.38 0.94
CA GLU A 392 13.21 3.95 -0.11
C GLU A 392 12.43 3.89 -1.43
N VAL A 393 11.88 5.04 -1.83
CA VAL A 393 11.14 5.22 -3.06
C VAL A 393 11.76 6.36 -3.85
N THR A 394 11.85 6.20 -5.17
CA THR A 394 12.14 7.29 -6.10
C THR A 394 11.11 7.30 -7.22
N ALA A 395 10.80 8.48 -7.73
CA ALA A 395 9.89 8.66 -8.85
C ALA A 395 10.41 9.74 -9.79
N SER A 396 10.07 9.65 -11.07
CA SER A 396 10.39 10.64 -12.09
C SER A 396 9.35 10.65 -13.20
N LEU A 397 9.25 11.78 -13.90
CA LEU A 397 8.37 11.95 -15.06
C LEU A 397 9.17 11.80 -16.35
N ARG A 398 8.63 11.05 -17.30
CA ARG A 398 9.20 10.88 -18.64
C ARG A 398 8.20 11.34 -19.68
N VAL A 399 8.70 12.01 -20.72
CA VAL A 399 7.93 12.43 -21.89
C VAL A 399 8.74 12.11 -23.13
N VAL A 400 8.19 11.31 -24.03
CA VAL A 400 8.86 10.88 -25.26
C VAL A 400 7.97 11.08 -26.47
N ARG A 401 8.58 11.40 -27.61
CA ARG A 401 7.94 11.33 -28.92
C ARG A 401 8.13 9.92 -29.48
N VAL A 402 7.06 9.28 -29.89
CA VAL A 402 7.06 7.95 -30.51
C VAL A 402 7.21 8.10 -32.02
N THR A 403 8.15 7.37 -32.63
CA THR A 403 8.39 7.36 -34.07
C THR A 403 8.37 5.93 -34.62
N GLU A 404 8.37 5.75 -35.94
CA GLU A 404 8.52 4.42 -36.55
C GLU A 404 9.85 3.77 -36.12
N GLU A 405 10.91 4.56 -36.01
CA GLU A 405 12.29 4.10 -35.77
C GLU A 405 12.62 3.89 -34.29
N GLY A 406 11.79 4.38 -33.35
CA GLY A 406 12.03 4.27 -31.90
C GLY A 406 11.37 5.40 -31.12
N LEU A 407 12.10 5.95 -30.14
CA LEU A 407 11.66 7.06 -29.30
C LEU A 407 12.62 8.24 -29.45
N LEU A 408 12.11 9.46 -29.31
CA LEU A 408 12.90 10.68 -29.15
C LEU A 408 12.53 11.34 -27.83
N GLU A 409 13.53 11.69 -27.03
CA GLU A 409 13.32 12.41 -25.77
C GLU A 409 13.73 13.89 -25.89
N PRO A 410 12.95 14.82 -25.29
CA PRO A 410 13.34 16.21 -25.13
C PRO A 410 14.61 16.36 -24.28
N GLU A 411 15.39 17.41 -24.53
CA GLU A 411 16.46 17.82 -23.63
C GLU A 411 15.88 18.58 -22.42
N GLY A 412 16.54 18.47 -21.27
CA GLY A 412 16.16 19.15 -20.03
C GLY A 412 15.59 18.22 -18.96
N VAL A 413 15.19 18.80 -17.85
CA VAL A 413 14.68 18.09 -16.66
C VAL A 413 13.24 18.53 -16.40
N LEU A 414 12.34 17.57 -16.28
CA LEU A 414 10.99 17.81 -15.78
C LEU A 414 11.01 17.97 -14.26
N ALA A 415 10.17 18.88 -13.77
CA ALA A 415 10.05 19.21 -12.36
C ALA A 415 11.39 19.63 -11.70
N GLU A 416 12.29 20.28 -12.46
CA GLU A 416 13.56 20.75 -11.91
C GLU A 416 13.32 21.61 -10.65
N GLY A 417 13.92 21.23 -9.51
CA GLY A 417 13.74 21.92 -8.23
C GLY A 417 12.38 21.70 -7.56
N LEU A 418 11.53 20.84 -8.11
CA LEU A 418 10.26 20.40 -7.53
C LEU A 418 10.33 18.89 -7.27
N ASP A 419 10.33 18.46 -6.01
CA ASP A 419 10.34 17.05 -5.65
C ASP A 419 9.08 16.33 -6.19
N VAL A 420 9.28 15.19 -6.85
CA VAL A 420 8.25 14.38 -7.52
C VAL A 420 8.01 13.06 -6.79
N VAL A 421 8.50 12.90 -5.55
CA VAL A 421 8.40 11.62 -4.84
C VAL A 421 7.58 11.71 -3.56
N PRO A 422 6.54 10.87 -3.42
CA PRO A 422 5.75 10.22 -4.46
C PRO A 422 4.85 11.28 -5.13
N GLY A 423 4.87 11.38 -6.44
CA GLY A 423 4.19 12.46 -7.16
C GLY A 423 4.36 12.29 -8.65
N GLY A 424 3.32 11.79 -9.29
CA GLY A 424 3.40 11.35 -10.67
C GLY A 424 2.03 10.88 -11.09
N LEU A 425 1.47 11.57 -12.09
CA LEU A 425 0.18 11.37 -12.75
C LEU A 425 0.15 12.32 -13.97
N PRO A 426 1.09 12.20 -14.93
CA PRO A 426 1.28 13.21 -15.97
C PRO A 426 0.13 13.21 -16.97
N ARG A 427 -0.36 14.41 -17.32
CA ARG A 427 -1.36 14.60 -18.37
C ARG A 427 -0.82 15.53 -19.46
N LEU A 428 -0.93 15.10 -20.72
CA LEU A 428 -0.48 15.87 -21.87
C LEU A 428 -1.62 16.63 -22.54
N ALA A 429 -1.31 17.83 -23.03
CA ALA A 429 -2.13 18.55 -24.01
C ALA A 429 -1.23 19.20 -25.06
N ALA A 430 -1.53 18.97 -26.33
CA ALA A 430 -0.88 19.66 -27.44
C ALA A 430 -1.61 20.98 -27.74
N ASP A 431 -0.86 22.05 -27.97
CA ASP A 431 -1.42 23.35 -28.37
C ASP A 431 -1.63 23.44 -29.90
N ALA A 432 -2.30 24.52 -30.33
CA ALA A 432 -2.61 24.78 -31.74
C ALA A 432 -1.40 24.97 -32.66
N TYR A 433 -0.25 25.28 -32.09
CA TYR A 433 0.97 25.63 -32.80
C TYR A 433 2.00 24.48 -32.80
N GLY A 434 1.61 23.33 -32.22
CA GLY A 434 2.45 22.14 -32.10
C GLY A 434 3.32 22.10 -30.85
N GLY A 435 3.17 23.03 -29.91
CA GLY A 435 3.76 22.95 -28.58
C GLY A 435 3.05 21.90 -27.71
N LEU A 436 3.69 21.50 -26.61
CA LEU A 436 3.19 20.43 -25.75
C LEU A 436 3.27 20.85 -24.27
N THR A 437 2.15 20.81 -23.56
CA THR A 437 2.14 21.02 -22.10
C THR A 437 1.97 19.69 -21.38
N VAL A 438 2.75 19.49 -20.32
CA VAL A 438 2.56 18.42 -19.34
C VAL A 438 2.10 19.03 -18.02
N ALA A 439 1.01 18.51 -17.46
CA ALA A 439 0.52 18.82 -16.12
C ALA A 439 0.73 17.61 -15.20
N TYR A 440 1.05 17.83 -13.93
CA TYR A 440 1.37 16.77 -12.97
C TYR A 440 1.19 17.25 -11.52
N ARG A 441 1.29 16.32 -10.56
CA ARG A 441 1.32 16.62 -9.12
C ARG A 441 2.76 16.59 -8.61
N THR A 442 3.09 17.52 -7.71
CA THR A 442 4.37 17.54 -6.98
C THR A 442 4.11 17.38 -5.50
N HIS A 443 4.94 16.60 -4.83
CA HIS A 443 4.80 16.36 -3.40
C HIS A 443 5.44 17.51 -2.62
N ARG A 444 4.66 18.17 -1.77
CA ARG A 444 5.14 19.23 -0.88
C ARG A 444 5.21 18.70 0.54
N ARG A 445 6.43 18.66 1.05
CA ARG A 445 6.75 18.37 2.44
C ARG A 445 6.80 19.70 3.18
N LEU A 446 5.91 19.93 4.12
CA LEU A 446 6.09 20.94 5.17
C LEU A 446 6.51 20.16 6.41
N PRO A 447 7.84 19.99 6.61
CA PRO A 447 8.33 19.24 7.76
C PRO A 447 7.73 19.82 9.04
N LEU A 448 7.53 18.97 10.05
CA LEU A 448 6.93 19.35 11.31
C LEU A 448 5.43 19.72 11.20
N MET A 449 4.68 19.26 10.19
CA MET A 449 3.24 19.56 10.13
C MET A 449 2.42 18.67 9.21
N THR A 450 2.63 18.75 7.88
CA THR A 450 1.73 18.17 6.89
C THR A 450 2.44 17.89 5.58
N TYR A 451 1.89 16.92 4.85
CA TYR A 451 2.22 16.61 3.46
C TYR A 451 1.03 16.94 2.56
N TYR A 452 1.28 17.44 1.35
CA TYR A 452 0.23 17.67 0.35
C TYR A 452 0.76 17.59 -1.08
N TRP A 453 -0.14 17.42 -2.05
CA TRP A 453 0.20 17.45 -3.46
C TRP A 453 -0.24 18.76 -4.09
N GLU A 454 0.64 19.36 -4.87
CA GLU A 454 0.43 20.62 -5.57
C GLU A 454 0.38 20.37 -7.08
N ALA A 455 -0.55 21.02 -7.78
CA ALA A 455 -0.56 20.98 -9.24
C ALA A 455 0.61 21.79 -9.82
N ALA A 456 1.25 21.24 -10.85
CA ALA A 456 2.33 21.89 -11.59
C ALA A 456 2.19 21.61 -13.10
N ALA A 457 2.78 22.48 -13.91
CA ALA A 457 2.85 22.30 -15.36
C ALA A 457 4.13 22.86 -15.98
N GLN A 458 4.54 22.28 -17.10
CA GLN A 458 5.62 22.76 -17.97
C GLN A 458 5.22 22.64 -19.43
N THR A 459 5.70 23.55 -20.27
CA THR A 459 5.48 23.52 -21.72
C THR A 459 6.79 23.27 -22.44
N LEU A 460 6.76 22.38 -23.42
CA LEU A 460 7.86 22.04 -24.31
C LEU A 460 7.68 22.79 -25.62
N GLY A 461 8.66 23.64 -25.93
CA GLY A 461 8.78 24.32 -27.22
C GLY A 461 10.06 23.90 -27.96
N PRO A 462 10.49 24.65 -28.97
CA PRO A 462 11.71 24.36 -29.74
C PRO A 462 13.00 24.58 -28.95
N ASP A 463 12.94 25.37 -27.87
CA ASP A 463 14.07 25.70 -27.00
C ASP A 463 14.18 24.76 -25.78
N GLY A 464 13.35 23.70 -25.73
CA GLY A 464 13.27 22.76 -24.61
C GLY A 464 12.14 23.08 -23.63
N TRP A 465 12.21 22.49 -22.43
CA TRP A 465 11.22 22.66 -21.38
C TRP A 465 11.24 24.06 -20.77
N SER A 466 10.05 24.64 -20.59
CA SER A 466 9.86 25.81 -19.73
C SER A 466 10.21 25.46 -18.28
N LYS A 467 10.55 26.48 -17.48
CA LYS A 467 10.61 26.32 -16.02
C LYS A 467 9.21 25.97 -15.47
N PRO A 468 9.13 25.18 -14.38
CA PRO A 468 7.86 24.82 -13.76
C PRO A 468 6.98 26.01 -13.37
N VAL A 469 5.68 25.84 -13.58
CA VAL A 469 4.62 26.72 -13.07
C VAL A 469 3.80 25.93 -12.06
N THR A 470 3.64 26.44 -10.84
CA THR A 470 2.74 25.84 -9.83
C THR A 470 1.51 26.71 -9.60
N PHE A 471 0.48 26.13 -8.99
CA PHE A 471 -0.82 26.80 -8.86
C PHE A 471 -1.22 26.98 -7.39
N GLY A 472 -1.54 28.20 -6.99
CA GLY A 472 -2.10 28.49 -5.67
C GLY A 472 -3.50 27.91 -5.52
N GLY A 473 -3.86 27.42 -4.32
CA GLY A 473 -5.13 26.72 -4.08
C GLY A 473 -5.21 25.37 -4.80
N SER A 474 -4.09 24.67 -4.90
CA SER A 474 -4.01 23.32 -5.47
C SER A 474 -3.54 22.27 -4.45
N ASP A 475 -3.47 22.62 -3.18
CA ASP A 475 -3.21 21.68 -2.10
C ASP A 475 -4.37 20.66 -1.99
N GLY A 476 -4.04 19.39 -2.20
CA GLY A 476 -5.00 18.28 -2.22
C GLY A 476 -4.31 16.92 -2.09
N THR A 477 -5.07 15.85 -2.34
CA THR A 477 -4.57 14.46 -2.42
C THR A 477 -3.76 14.24 -3.70
N LEU A 478 -3.06 13.11 -3.77
CA LEU A 478 -2.54 12.60 -5.04
C LEU A 478 -3.71 12.23 -5.96
N GLU A 479 -4.00 13.11 -6.92
CA GLU A 479 -5.08 12.99 -7.90
C GLU A 479 -4.66 13.68 -9.21
N GLU A 480 -5.12 13.16 -10.35
CA GLU A 480 -4.78 13.68 -11.67
C GLU A 480 -5.13 15.17 -11.83
N VAL A 481 -4.29 15.90 -12.56
CA VAL A 481 -4.60 17.26 -13.00
C VAL A 481 -5.17 17.16 -14.40
N ALA A 482 -6.47 17.44 -14.57
CA ALA A 482 -7.08 17.44 -15.88
C ALA A 482 -6.56 18.60 -16.72
N VAL A 483 -6.31 18.35 -18.00
CA VAL A 483 -5.78 19.35 -18.94
C VAL A 483 -6.50 19.24 -20.28
N ALA A 484 -6.80 20.38 -20.88
CA ALA A 484 -7.37 20.46 -22.22
C ALA A 484 -6.75 21.63 -23.00
N ARG A 485 -6.64 21.44 -24.31
CA ARG A 485 -6.27 22.50 -25.24
C ARG A 485 -7.38 23.54 -25.33
N SER A 486 -7.01 24.82 -25.32
CA SER A 486 -7.87 25.97 -25.61
C SER A 486 -7.25 26.85 -26.70
N GLY A 487 -8.01 27.79 -27.27
CA GLY A 487 -7.54 28.64 -28.38
C GLY A 487 -6.26 29.44 -28.10
N GLU A 488 -6.04 29.89 -26.86
CA GLU A 488 -4.88 30.72 -26.48
C GLU A 488 -3.82 29.97 -25.63
N GLY A 489 -4.04 28.69 -25.34
CA GLY A 489 -3.20 27.93 -24.41
C GLY A 489 -3.81 26.62 -23.95
N VAL A 490 -3.58 26.26 -22.69
CA VAL A 490 -4.19 25.08 -22.07
C VAL A 490 -4.94 25.47 -20.81
N VAL A 491 -6.09 24.84 -20.60
CA VAL A 491 -6.87 24.96 -19.37
C VAL A 491 -6.57 23.74 -18.51
N LEU A 492 -6.31 23.99 -17.23
CA LEU A 492 -6.10 22.97 -16.22
C LEU A 492 -7.25 22.99 -15.22
N ALA A 493 -7.62 21.83 -14.69
CA ALA A 493 -8.54 21.70 -13.57
C ALA A 493 -8.02 20.66 -12.56
N TRP A 494 -8.23 20.92 -11.28
CA TRP A 494 -7.74 20.06 -10.20
C TRP A 494 -8.66 20.13 -8.97
N GLN A 495 -8.60 19.07 -8.18
CA GLN A 495 -9.19 19.01 -6.85
C GLN A 495 -8.28 19.73 -5.83
N THR A 496 -8.90 20.44 -4.90
CA THR A 496 -8.27 20.97 -3.68
C THR A 496 -9.18 20.75 -2.48
N ASP A 497 -8.59 20.50 -1.31
CA ASP A 497 -9.31 20.38 -0.05
C ASP A 497 -8.89 21.43 1.00
N GLY A 498 -8.02 22.38 0.63
CA GLY A 498 -7.58 23.46 1.52
C GLY A 498 -6.79 22.96 2.73
N ARG A 499 -6.19 21.77 2.66
CA ARG A 499 -5.44 21.17 3.77
C ARG A 499 -4.26 21.98 4.26
N LEU A 500 -3.64 22.78 3.39
CA LEU A 500 -2.52 23.64 3.78
C LEU A 500 -3.00 24.75 4.71
N GLU A 501 -4.07 25.46 4.32
CA GLU A 501 -4.64 26.54 5.13
C GLU A 501 -5.14 26.01 6.48
N ARG A 502 -5.82 24.86 6.47
CA ARG A 502 -6.20 24.16 7.70
C ARG A 502 -4.98 23.90 8.57
N SER A 503 -3.95 23.24 8.03
CA SER A 503 -2.73 22.93 8.79
C SER A 503 -2.04 24.17 9.39
N LEU A 504 -2.01 25.31 8.68
CA LEU A 504 -1.36 26.54 9.13
C LEU A 504 -2.14 27.34 10.20
N THR A 505 -3.45 27.12 10.28
CA THR A 505 -4.35 27.82 11.21
C THR A 505 -4.82 26.95 12.36
N TRP A 506 -4.64 25.64 12.24
CA TRP A 506 -5.07 24.65 13.21
C TRP A 506 -4.07 24.51 14.37
N THR A 507 -4.57 24.58 15.60
CA THR A 507 -3.78 24.52 16.85
C THR A 507 -4.11 23.30 17.71
N GLU A 508 -5.11 22.49 17.35
CA GLU A 508 -5.48 21.27 18.08
C GLU A 508 -4.80 20.04 17.47
N GLY A 509 -4.28 19.13 18.28
CA GLY A 509 -3.93 17.79 17.76
C GLY A 509 -2.55 17.68 17.12
N PHE A 510 -1.60 18.53 17.50
CA PHE A 510 -0.22 18.13 17.41
C PHE A 510 0.00 17.00 18.45
N GLY A 511 -0.19 15.76 17.99
CA GLY A 511 -0.24 14.55 18.79
C GLY A 511 -1.63 13.93 19.02
N GLY A 512 -2.77 14.56 18.71
CA GLY A 512 -4.09 13.89 18.88
C GLY A 512 -4.64 13.83 20.32
N ARG A 513 -4.66 14.96 21.05
CA ARG A 513 -5.45 15.07 22.30
C ARG A 513 -6.72 15.92 22.11
N GLU A 514 -7.82 15.34 22.61
CA GLU A 514 -9.17 15.86 22.92
C GLU A 514 -9.71 17.04 22.10
N CYS A 515 -10.62 16.74 21.16
CA CYS A 515 -11.57 17.70 20.60
C CYS A 515 -12.94 17.57 21.30
N PRO A 516 -13.51 18.60 21.93
CA PRO A 516 -14.82 18.54 22.59
C PRO A 516 -16.02 18.26 21.66
N VAL A 517 -15.85 18.38 20.33
CA VAL A 517 -16.89 18.06 19.32
C VAL A 517 -17.10 16.53 19.18
N LEU A 518 -16.22 15.72 19.79
CA LEU A 518 -16.31 14.24 19.88
C LEU A 518 -17.44 13.71 20.79
N LEU A 519 -18.16 14.58 21.50
CA LEU A 519 -19.06 14.17 22.58
C LEU A 519 -20.47 13.73 22.13
N GLU A 520 -20.89 13.96 20.88
CA GLU A 520 -22.31 13.82 20.54
C GLU A 520 -22.67 12.73 19.53
N HIS A 521 -21.76 12.08 18.82
CA HIS A 521 -22.17 11.16 17.74
C HIS A 521 -21.65 9.73 17.87
N LEU A 522 -22.56 8.86 18.33
CA LEU A 522 -22.45 7.39 18.31
C LEU A 522 -22.62 6.90 16.85
N GLY A 523 -21.52 6.86 16.09
CA GLY A 523 -21.49 6.22 14.77
C GLY A 523 -21.33 7.15 13.56
N SER A 524 -21.04 8.45 13.75
CA SER A 524 -20.56 9.30 12.66
C SER A 524 -19.15 9.77 12.97
N VAL A 525 -18.24 9.43 12.07
CA VAL A 525 -16.83 9.83 11.96
C VAL A 525 -16.48 11.16 12.63
N VAL A 526 -15.46 11.16 13.50
CA VAL A 526 -14.95 12.38 14.13
C VAL A 526 -13.42 12.48 14.06
N TRP A 527 -12.98 13.28 13.08
CA TRP A 527 -11.80 14.19 13.03
C TRP A 527 -10.34 13.69 13.04
N HIS A 528 -9.63 13.98 11.92
CA HIS A 528 -8.28 14.61 11.79
C HIS A 528 -8.26 15.53 10.54
N GLY A 529 -8.82 16.73 10.65
CA GLY A 529 -9.08 17.67 9.55
C GLY A 529 -7.84 18.38 8.99
N MET A 530 -6.94 17.64 8.37
CA MET A 530 -6.19 18.19 7.23
C MET A 530 -7.10 18.19 6.00
N HIS A 531 -7.83 17.12 5.75
CA HIS A 531 -8.72 17.02 4.59
C HIS A 531 -9.96 17.91 4.76
N GLY A 532 -10.03 18.99 4.00
CA GLY A 532 -11.28 19.71 3.86
C GLY A 532 -12.27 19.03 2.94
N VAL A 533 -13.44 19.63 2.85
CA VAL A 533 -14.46 19.24 1.89
C VAL A 533 -13.96 19.63 0.50
N GLY A 534 -13.82 18.64 -0.39
CA GLY A 534 -13.25 18.82 -1.73
C GLY A 534 -13.95 19.89 -2.57
N ALA A 535 -13.16 20.64 -3.33
CA ALA A 535 -13.56 21.68 -4.28
C ALA A 535 -12.74 21.55 -5.58
N ILE A 536 -13.26 22.14 -6.67
CA ILE A 536 -12.58 22.16 -7.97
C ILE A 536 -12.08 23.57 -8.26
N ALA A 537 -10.83 23.67 -8.70
CA ALA A 537 -10.20 24.90 -9.16
C ALA A 537 -9.62 24.73 -10.56
N THR A 538 -9.39 25.87 -11.22
CA THR A 538 -8.89 25.94 -12.61
C THR A 538 -7.87 27.07 -12.76
N ALA A 539 -6.98 26.93 -13.74
CA ALA A 539 -6.18 28.01 -14.29
C ALA A 539 -5.93 27.78 -15.77
N THR A 540 -5.48 28.84 -16.45
CA THR A 540 -5.05 28.79 -17.84
C THR A 540 -3.56 29.09 -17.92
N LEU A 541 -2.84 28.29 -18.70
CA LEU A 541 -1.45 28.54 -19.05
C LEU A 541 -1.38 28.92 -20.53
N PRO A 542 -0.67 30.00 -20.92
CA PRO A 542 -0.51 30.34 -22.32
C PRO A 542 0.27 29.25 -23.07
N ALA A 543 -0.04 29.07 -24.34
CA ALA A 543 0.74 28.21 -25.25
C ALA A 543 2.18 28.75 -25.41
N ASP A 544 3.16 27.87 -25.71
CA ASP A 544 4.48 28.33 -26.18
C ASP A 544 4.35 28.99 -27.56
N GLY A 545 3.38 28.54 -28.36
CA GLY A 545 3.10 29.08 -29.68
C GLY A 545 4.06 28.58 -30.76
N ARG A 546 4.91 27.59 -30.44
CA ARG A 546 5.89 27.00 -31.38
C ARG A 546 6.00 25.49 -31.17
N PRO A 547 6.43 24.73 -32.20
CA PRO A 547 6.46 23.27 -32.14
C PRO A 547 7.40 22.71 -31.07
N ALA A 548 6.91 21.72 -30.30
CA ALA A 548 7.68 20.90 -29.39
C ALA A 548 8.77 20.12 -30.14
N ARG A 549 9.96 20.01 -29.54
CA ARG A 549 11.09 19.27 -30.14
C ARG A 549 11.67 18.24 -29.17
N ALA A 550 11.96 17.07 -29.72
CA ALA A 550 12.73 16.02 -29.07
C ALA A 550 13.86 15.60 -30.02
N GLY A 551 15.08 15.52 -29.49
CA GLY A 551 16.29 15.31 -30.30
C GLY A 551 17.15 14.13 -29.85
N ARG A 552 16.94 13.61 -28.63
CA ARG A 552 17.73 12.52 -28.08
C ARG A 552 17.11 11.17 -28.47
N PRO A 553 17.71 10.38 -29.38
CA PRO A 553 17.17 9.09 -29.76
C PRO A 553 17.30 8.07 -28.62
N LEU A 554 16.26 7.28 -28.44
CA LEU A 554 16.19 6.15 -27.52
C LEU A 554 15.51 4.97 -28.23
N GLU A 555 15.96 3.75 -27.93
CA GLU A 555 15.24 2.54 -28.33
C GLU A 555 14.01 2.35 -27.43
N VAL A 556 14.23 2.48 -26.11
CA VAL A 556 13.23 2.32 -25.05
C VAL A 556 13.67 3.14 -23.84
N VAL A 557 12.73 3.59 -23.02
CA VAL A 557 13.04 4.16 -21.71
C VAL A 557 13.32 3.02 -20.72
N ALA A 558 14.59 2.66 -20.55
CA ALA A 558 15.02 1.62 -19.61
C ALA A 558 15.31 2.19 -18.22
N SER A 559 14.75 1.58 -17.17
CA SER A 559 15.00 1.94 -15.77
C SER A 559 15.00 0.69 -14.88
N SER A 560 16.07 0.49 -14.12
CA SER A 560 16.26 -0.71 -13.28
C SER A 560 16.94 -0.40 -11.96
N ASP A 561 16.57 0.71 -11.32
CA ASP A 561 17.16 1.13 -10.06
C ASP A 561 16.63 0.31 -8.88
N ARG A 562 15.41 -0.24 -9.00
CA ARG A 562 14.78 -1.08 -7.98
C ARG A 562 15.65 -2.29 -7.60
N ARG A 563 15.84 -2.43 -6.29
CA ARG A 563 16.43 -3.62 -5.66
C ARG A 563 15.30 -4.56 -5.25
N GLU A 564 15.26 -5.74 -5.88
CA GLU A 564 14.25 -6.75 -5.59
C GLU A 564 14.40 -7.30 -4.17
N ALA A 565 13.29 -7.40 -3.46
CA ALA A 565 13.19 -8.27 -2.28
C ALA A 565 12.25 -9.46 -2.49
N ARG A 566 11.53 -9.48 -3.62
CA ARG A 566 10.53 -10.48 -3.91
C ARG A 566 11.17 -11.82 -4.24
N SER A 567 10.76 -12.86 -3.51
CA SER A 567 11.01 -14.23 -3.92
C SER A 567 9.87 -15.15 -3.48
N TRP A 568 9.17 -15.73 -4.46
CA TRP A 568 8.23 -16.84 -4.31
C TRP A 568 8.21 -17.67 -5.59
N ALA A 569 7.34 -18.69 -5.70
CA ALA A 569 7.35 -19.60 -6.84
C ALA A 569 7.03 -18.86 -8.16
N ALA A 570 7.87 -19.05 -9.18
CA ALA A 570 7.70 -18.38 -10.49
C ALA A 570 6.57 -18.97 -11.36
N THR A 571 5.99 -20.11 -10.96
CA THR A 571 4.97 -20.83 -11.73
C THR A 571 3.69 -20.98 -10.91
N ALA A 572 2.55 -20.63 -11.51
CA ALA A 572 1.24 -20.87 -10.93
C ALA A 572 1.03 -22.37 -10.68
N SER A 573 1.19 -22.79 -9.43
CA SER A 573 0.77 -24.12 -9.00
C SER A 573 -0.75 -24.12 -8.84
N PRO A 574 -1.43 -25.26 -9.06
CA PRO A 574 -2.83 -25.38 -8.66
C PRO A 574 -3.00 -24.98 -7.19
N ARG A 575 -4.10 -24.28 -6.89
CA ARG A 575 -4.43 -23.90 -5.51
C ARG A 575 -4.44 -25.16 -4.63
N TYR A 576 -3.83 -25.06 -3.45
CA TYR A 576 -3.85 -26.15 -2.49
C TYR A 576 -5.29 -26.36 -1.99
N ARG A 577 -5.71 -27.63 -1.90
CA ARG A 577 -7.02 -28.04 -1.41
C ARG A 577 -6.87 -29.09 -0.33
N THR A 578 -7.78 -29.09 0.61
CA THR A 578 -7.79 -30.02 1.74
C THR A 578 -9.22 -30.31 2.18
N GLU A 579 -9.46 -31.48 2.74
CA GLU A 579 -10.76 -31.87 3.27
C GLU A 579 -10.82 -31.56 4.77
N VAL A 580 -11.91 -30.91 5.21
CA VAL A 580 -12.19 -30.57 6.60
C VAL A 580 -13.64 -30.88 6.88
N ASP A 581 -13.91 -31.78 7.84
CA ASP A 581 -15.26 -32.18 8.24
C ASP A 581 -16.18 -32.63 7.07
N GLY A 582 -15.59 -33.15 5.99
CA GLY A 582 -16.29 -33.60 4.78
C GLY A 582 -16.44 -32.54 3.68
N ASP A 583 -16.04 -31.29 3.94
CA ASP A 583 -16.03 -30.20 2.96
C ASP A 583 -14.64 -30.03 2.33
N GLU A 584 -14.59 -29.80 1.01
CA GLU A 584 -13.35 -29.44 0.32
C GLU A 584 -13.10 -27.93 0.46
N LEU A 585 -12.01 -27.56 1.12
CA LEU A 585 -11.57 -26.17 1.27
C LEU A 585 -10.38 -25.88 0.34
N THR A 586 -10.36 -24.68 -0.21
CA THR A 586 -9.27 -24.15 -1.04
C THR A 586 -8.49 -23.09 -0.27
N LEU A 587 -7.16 -23.10 -0.40
CA LEU A 587 -6.29 -22.07 0.15
C LEU A 587 -6.29 -20.81 -0.72
N TYR A 588 -6.62 -19.69 -0.07
CA TYR A 588 -6.56 -18.33 -0.60
C TYR A 588 -5.58 -17.50 0.23
N TRP A 589 -4.95 -16.52 -0.41
CA TRP A 589 -3.92 -15.68 0.21
C TRP A 589 -4.38 -14.23 0.26
N GLY A 590 -4.16 -13.53 1.36
CA GLY A 590 -4.54 -12.14 1.46
C GLY A 590 -3.76 -11.35 2.48
N ASP A 591 -4.16 -10.10 2.67
CA ASP A 591 -3.65 -9.21 3.71
C ASP A 591 -4.81 -8.39 4.28
N LEU A 592 -4.77 -8.16 5.60
CA LEU A 592 -5.85 -7.55 6.38
C LEU A 592 -5.39 -6.32 7.15
N HIS A 593 -4.14 -5.87 6.96
CA HIS A 593 -3.63 -4.69 7.63
C HIS A 593 -2.75 -3.87 6.71
N ARG A 594 -3.32 -2.76 6.24
CA ARG A 594 -2.62 -1.88 5.30
C ARG A 594 -3.15 -0.46 5.30
N HIS A 595 -2.24 0.51 5.36
CA HIS A 595 -2.55 1.95 5.41
C HIS A 595 -2.34 2.59 4.03
N SER A 596 -3.30 3.41 3.58
CA SER A 596 -3.24 4.13 2.31
C SER A 596 -2.82 5.59 2.53
N LEU A 597 -2.94 6.45 1.50
CA LEU A 597 -2.72 7.90 1.62
C LEU A 597 -3.75 8.63 2.50
N VAL A 598 -4.80 7.96 2.96
CA VAL A 598 -5.75 8.53 3.94
C VAL A 598 -5.10 8.60 5.32
N SER A 599 -4.34 7.58 5.70
CA SER A 599 -3.57 7.58 6.94
C SER A 599 -2.41 8.59 6.91
N ARG A 600 -2.26 9.37 8.00
CA ARG A 600 -1.16 10.34 8.16
C ARG A 600 0.21 9.67 8.16
N CYS A 601 0.33 8.49 8.77
CA CYS A 601 1.60 7.78 8.92
C CYS A 601 2.26 7.44 7.57
N THR A 602 1.44 7.13 6.57
CA THR A 602 1.81 6.74 5.20
C THR A 602 1.64 7.87 4.18
N SER A 603 1.08 9.01 4.59
CA SER A 603 0.90 10.19 3.75
C SER A 603 2.26 10.66 3.20
N GLY A 604 2.37 10.62 1.88
CA GLY A 604 3.57 11.06 1.19
C GLY A 604 4.62 9.97 0.98
N ASP A 605 4.30 8.69 1.21
CA ASP A 605 5.14 7.55 0.79
C ASP A 605 4.33 6.45 0.06
N GLU A 606 3.03 6.29 0.34
CA GLU A 606 2.15 5.31 -0.33
C GLU A 606 1.50 5.89 -1.62
N PRO A 607 1.05 5.05 -2.57
CA PRO A 607 0.46 5.51 -3.83
C PRO A 607 -1.04 5.84 -3.69
N SER A 608 -1.70 6.22 -4.80
CA SER A 608 -3.15 6.44 -4.81
C SER A 608 -3.92 5.17 -4.37
N LEU A 609 -5.16 5.33 -3.89
CA LEU A 609 -5.96 4.18 -3.47
C LEU A 609 -6.18 3.16 -4.62
N GLU A 610 -6.32 3.63 -5.85
CA GLU A 610 -6.45 2.76 -7.04
C GLU A 610 -5.15 1.97 -7.32
N ASP A 611 -4.00 2.64 -7.25
CA ASP A 611 -2.69 1.99 -7.37
C ASP A 611 -2.43 0.99 -6.25
N PHE A 612 -3.00 1.22 -5.07
CA PHE A 612 -2.85 0.33 -3.93
C PHE A 612 -3.56 -1.01 -4.15
N TYR A 613 -4.76 -0.97 -4.75
CA TYR A 613 -5.48 -2.18 -5.15
C TYR A 613 -4.78 -2.88 -6.31
N ARG A 614 -4.23 -2.13 -7.25
CA ARG A 614 -3.38 -2.65 -8.33
C ARG A 614 -2.12 -3.34 -7.79
N TYR A 615 -1.47 -2.78 -6.77
CA TYR A 615 -0.37 -3.42 -6.06
C TYR A 615 -0.79 -4.76 -5.46
N GLY A 616 -1.92 -4.79 -4.74
CA GLY A 616 -2.46 -6.02 -4.17
C GLY A 616 -2.79 -7.07 -5.23
N TRP A 617 -3.34 -6.66 -6.37
CA TRP A 617 -3.77 -7.55 -7.46
C TRP A 617 -2.61 -8.23 -8.20
N ASP A 618 -1.60 -7.45 -8.63
CA ASP A 618 -0.55 -7.93 -9.53
C ASP A 618 0.76 -8.22 -8.80
N VAL A 619 1.19 -7.33 -7.90
CA VAL A 619 2.51 -7.43 -7.27
C VAL A 619 2.50 -8.45 -6.14
N CYS A 620 1.51 -8.40 -5.26
CA CYS A 620 1.34 -9.38 -4.19
C CYS A 620 0.52 -10.61 -4.58
N ASP A 621 -0.24 -10.51 -5.69
CA ASP A 621 -1.13 -11.58 -6.16
C ASP A 621 -2.14 -12.00 -5.07
N TYR A 622 -2.62 -11.05 -4.27
CA TYR A 622 -3.62 -11.34 -3.23
C TYR A 622 -4.94 -11.80 -3.86
N ASP A 623 -5.61 -12.70 -3.14
CA ASP A 623 -6.98 -13.18 -3.40
C ASP A 623 -8.00 -12.38 -2.59
N PHE A 624 -7.64 -11.91 -1.40
CA PHE A 624 -8.45 -11.02 -0.58
C PHE A 624 -7.60 -9.94 0.08
N TRP A 625 -8.22 -8.81 0.41
CA TRP A 625 -7.50 -7.61 0.81
C TRP A 625 -8.36 -6.72 1.70
N ALA A 626 -7.78 -6.06 2.69
CA ALA A 626 -8.45 -4.96 3.39
C ALA A 626 -7.50 -3.77 3.53
N VAL A 627 -7.95 -2.60 3.10
CA VAL A 627 -7.33 -1.33 3.51
C VAL A 627 -7.90 -0.99 4.88
N THR A 628 -7.01 -0.73 5.83
CA THR A 628 -7.34 -0.48 7.24
C THR A 628 -6.68 0.80 7.73
N ASP A 629 -6.95 1.91 7.03
CA ASP A 629 -6.53 3.23 7.49
C ASP A 629 -7.02 3.52 8.91
N HIS A 630 -6.25 4.34 9.64
CA HIS A 630 -6.62 4.83 10.96
C HIS A 630 -8.00 5.47 10.94
N SER A 631 -8.91 4.96 11.78
CA SER A 631 -10.29 5.42 11.89
C SER A 631 -10.41 6.92 12.13
N GLU A 632 -9.49 7.45 12.93
CA GLU A 632 -9.40 8.83 13.30
C GLU A 632 -8.93 9.73 12.14
N ASN A 633 -8.20 9.19 11.17
CA ASN A 633 -7.74 9.91 9.98
C ASN A 633 -8.79 10.00 8.86
N SER A 634 -9.85 9.20 8.95
CA SER A 634 -10.88 9.11 7.93
C SER A 634 -11.99 10.14 8.16
N SER A 635 -12.50 10.75 7.08
CA SER A 635 -13.79 11.48 7.07
C SER A 635 -14.92 10.55 6.62
N ALA A 636 -16.19 10.98 6.75
CA ALA A 636 -17.33 10.21 6.21
C ALA A 636 -17.16 9.91 4.71
N TYR A 637 -16.68 10.90 3.94
CA TYR A 637 -16.37 10.72 2.52
C TYR A 637 -15.22 9.73 2.30
N GLN A 638 -14.12 9.82 3.06
CA GLN A 638 -13.00 8.89 2.88
C GLN A 638 -13.37 7.45 3.24
N TRP A 639 -14.10 7.25 4.33
CA TRP A 639 -14.59 5.92 4.70
C TRP A 639 -15.55 5.34 3.65
N TRP A 640 -16.45 6.18 3.12
CA TRP A 640 -17.32 5.80 2.02
C TRP A 640 -16.52 5.47 0.74
N SER A 641 -15.49 6.25 0.44
CA SER A 641 -14.61 6.04 -0.72
C SER A 641 -13.76 4.77 -0.60
N ILE A 642 -13.29 4.40 0.59
CA ILE A 642 -12.57 3.14 0.83
C ILE A 642 -13.49 1.96 0.51
N GLN A 643 -14.73 1.97 1.02
CA GLN A 643 -15.71 0.93 0.69
C GLN A 643 -16.08 0.91 -0.80
N LYS A 644 -16.16 2.09 -1.44
CA LYS A 644 -16.40 2.22 -2.89
C LYS A 644 -15.33 1.57 -3.74
N ILE A 645 -14.05 1.83 -3.45
CA ILE A 645 -12.96 1.20 -4.19
C ILE A 645 -12.89 -0.30 -3.89
N ALA A 646 -13.19 -0.73 -2.66
CA ALA A 646 -13.30 -2.15 -2.33
C ALA A 646 -14.38 -2.88 -3.15
N ASP A 647 -15.50 -2.23 -3.44
CA ASP A 647 -16.55 -2.81 -4.30
C ASP A 647 -16.20 -2.75 -5.78
N LEU A 648 -15.54 -1.68 -6.26
CA LEU A 648 -15.07 -1.59 -7.64
C LEU A 648 -14.17 -2.77 -8.02
N PHE A 649 -13.25 -3.15 -7.14
CA PHE A 649 -12.28 -4.21 -7.40
C PHE A 649 -12.76 -5.62 -7.00
N ARG A 650 -13.97 -5.75 -6.48
CA ARG A 650 -14.51 -7.05 -6.08
C ARG A 650 -14.87 -7.88 -7.31
N VAL A 651 -14.05 -8.89 -7.57
CA VAL A 651 -14.33 -9.93 -8.57
C VAL A 651 -14.30 -11.27 -7.86
N ASP A 652 -15.48 -11.75 -7.45
CA ASP A 652 -15.62 -13.06 -6.81
C ASP A 652 -14.97 -14.15 -7.69
N GLY A 653 -14.21 -15.05 -7.06
CA GLY A 653 -13.38 -16.03 -7.76
C GLY A 653 -11.98 -15.55 -8.16
N ARG A 654 -11.67 -14.25 -8.05
CA ARG A 654 -10.35 -13.68 -8.37
C ARG A 654 -9.76 -12.75 -7.30
N PHE A 655 -10.50 -11.74 -6.86
CA PHE A 655 -10.02 -10.74 -5.90
C PHE A 655 -11.18 -10.21 -5.07
N VAL A 656 -11.11 -10.38 -3.75
CA VAL A 656 -12.22 -10.13 -2.83
C VAL A 656 -11.76 -9.15 -1.74
N PRO A 657 -11.86 -7.84 -1.99
CA PRO A 657 -11.62 -6.86 -0.95
C PRO A 657 -12.71 -6.88 0.12
N LEU A 658 -12.32 -6.75 1.39
CA LEU A 658 -13.21 -6.56 2.54
C LEU A 658 -13.16 -5.10 2.99
N TYR A 659 -14.17 -4.67 3.75
CA TYR A 659 -14.15 -3.37 4.41
C TYR A 659 -13.42 -3.51 5.75
N GLY A 660 -12.53 -2.56 6.06
CA GLY A 660 -11.88 -2.52 7.36
C GLY A 660 -11.29 -1.17 7.70
N PHE A 661 -10.93 -1.00 8.97
CA PHE A 661 -10.27 0.19 9.49
C PHE A 661 -9.41 -0.17 10.69
N GLU A 662 -8.38 0.62 10.97
CA GLU A 662 -7.61 0.50 12.20
C GLU A 662 -8.26 1.34 13.32
N TRP A 663 -8.59 0.69 14.43
CA TRP A 663 -8.97 1.33 15.69
C TRP A 663 -7.74 1.45 16.60
N THR A 664 -7.31 2.68 16.89
CA THR A 664 -6.05 2.98 17.57
C THR A 664 -6.27 3.44 19.02
N GLY A 665 -6.38 2.48 19.96
CA GLY A 665 -6.62 2.75 21.37
C GLY A 665 -5.37 2.68 22.25
N ASN A 666 -5.41 3.36 23.41
CA ASN A 666 -4.32 3.30 24.41
C ASN A 666 -4.12 1.92 25.06
N THR A 667 -5.09 1.01 24.89
CA THR A 667 -5.06 -0.37 25.38
C THR A 667 -4.74 -1.38 24.28
N GLY A 668 -4.20 -0.90 23.15
CA GLY A 668 -3.88 -1.71 21.98
C GLY A 668 -4.60 -1.22 20.72
N HIS A 669 -3.93 -1.40 19.58
CA HIS A 669 -4.54 -1.15 18.28
C HIS A 669 -5.18 -2.43 17.75
N GLN A 670 -6.24 -2.28 16.97
CA GLN A 670 -6.97 -3.40 16.38
C GLN A 670 -7.44 -3.05 14.97
N ASN A 671 -7.22 -3.94 14.01
CA ASN A 671 -7.93 -3.89 12.73
C ASN A 671 -9.33 -4.46 12.90
N VAL A 672 -10.35 -3.69 12.50
CA VAL A 672 -11.74 -4.14 12.44
C VAL A 672 -12.04 -4.54 11.01
N ILE A 673 -12.40 -5.80 10.79
CA ILE A 673 -12.73 -6.35 9.47
C ILE A 673 -14.19 -6.73 9.44
N TYR A 674 -14.94 -6.17 8.50
CA TYR A 674 -16.35 -6.49 8.28
C TYR A 674 -16.51 -7.68 7.33
N GLY A 675 -17.56 -8.47 7.58
CA GLY A 675 -18.01 -9.55 6.70
C GLY A 675 -18.72 -9.06 5.45
N SER A 676 -19.41 -9.98 4.77
CA SER A 676 -20.15 -9.69 3.54
C SER A 676 -21.42 -8.91 3.85
N GLU A 677 -21.43 -7.62 3.55
CA GLU A 677 -22.60 -6.76 3.77
C GLU A 677 -22.72 -5.69 2.70
N GLU A 678 -23.90 -5.08 2.62
CA GLU A 678 -24.11 -3.85 1.85
C GLU A 678 -23.23 -2.73 2.40
N ARG A 679 -22.73 -1.87 1.51
CA ARG A 679 -21.93 -0.69 1.89
C ARG A 679 -22.67 0.15 2.93
N GLY A 680 -21.90 0.78 3.82
CA GLY A 680 -22.43 1.60 4.92
C GLY A 680 -22.10 1.04 6.30
N ALA A 681 -21.13 0.13 6.39
CA ALA A 681 -20.62 -0.35 7.66
C ALA A 681 -20.14 0.85 8.51
N PRO A 682 -20.41 0.87 9.82
CA PRO A 682 -19.99 1.98 10.68
C PRO A 682 -18.47 2.02 10.84
N ILE A 683 -17.94 3.15 11.29
CA ILE A 683 -16.53 3.30 11.64
C ILE A 683 -16.44 3.94 13.02
N TYR A 684 -15.49 3.47 13.82
CA TYR A 684 -15.37 3.85 15.23
C TYR A 684 -13.95 4.32 15.52
N SER A 685 -13.84 5.43 16.25
CA SER A 685 -12.56 5.96 16.70
C SER A 685 -12.42 5.81 18.21
N SER A 686 -11.23 5.46 18.67
CA SER A 686 -10.88 5.37 20.10
C SER A 686 -10.99 6.70 20.84
N PHE A 687 -11.00 7.82 20.11
CA PHE A 687 -11.18 9.16 20.67
C PHE A 687 -12.66 9.50 20.91
N ALA A 688 -13.58 8.77 20.29
CA ALA A 688 -15.02 8.99 20.44
C ALA A 688 -15.55 8.46 21.77
N ALA A 689 -16.58 9.12 22.31
CA ALA A 689 -17.24 8.65 23.52
C ALA A 689 -17.95 7.31 23.28
N GLY A 690 -17.74 6.34 24.17
CA GLY A 690 -18.33 5.00 24.06
C GLY A 690 -17.62 4.08 23.06
N SER A 691 -16.36 4.38 22.74
CA SER A 691 -15.48 3.50 21.95
C SER A 691 -14.02 3.58 22.38
N ARG A 692 -13.71 3.93 23.64
CA ARG A 692 -12.34 4.20 24.14
C ARG A 692 -11.56 2.94 24.55
N THR A 693 -12.25 1.84 24.77
CA THR A 693 -11.67 0.53 25.12
C THR A 693 -12.20 -0.54 24.17
N PRO A 694 -11.53 -1.72 24.07
CA PRO A 694 -12.02 -2.83 23.29
C PRO A 694 -13.45 -3.24 23.63
N ASP A 695 -13.82 -3.29 24.92
CA ASP A 695 -15.20 -3.59 25.36
C ASP A 695 -16.22 -2.59 24.82
N GLU A 696 -15.89 -1.30 24.83
CA GLU A 696 -16.76 -0.24 24.30
C GLU A 696 -16.89 -0.34 22.77
N LEU A 697 -15.79 -0.63 22.07
CA LEU A 697 -15.79 -0.90 20.62
C LEU A 697 -16.69 -2.10 20.29
N TRP A 698 -16.49 -3.24 20.95
CA TRP A 698 -17.28 -4.46 20.73
C TRP A 698 -18.75 -4.28 21.10
N ALA A 699 -19.07 -3.53 22.16
CA ALA A 699 -20.43 -3.15 22.48
C ALA A 699 -21.05 -2.27 21.37
N SER A 700 -20.25 -1.43 20.72
CA SER A 700 -20.69 -0.63 19.56
C SER A 700 -20.92 -1.48 18.32
N LEU A 701 -19.99 -2.36 17.95
CA LEU A 701 -20.15 -3.30 16.85
C LEU A 701 -21.39 -4.18 17.02
N ARG A 702 -21.61 -4.72 18.22
CA ARG A 702 -22.77 -5.57 18.55
C ARG A 702 -24.12 -4.86 18.41
N ARG A 703 -24.17 -3.51 18.50
CA ARG A 703 -25.39 -2.73 18.23
C ARG A 703 -25.76 -2.71 16.74
N HIS A 704 -24.85 -3.13 15.87
CA HIS A 704 -25.04 -3.20 14.43
C HIS A 704 -24.88 -4.63 13.91
N PRO A 705 -25.75 -5.58 14.28
CA PRO A 705 -25.62 -7.00 13.91
C PRO A 705 -25.78 -7.27 12.41
N ARG A 706 -26.21 -6.27 11.63
CA ARG A 706 -26.17 -6.29 10.15
C ARG A 706 -24.76 -6.05 9.58
N TYR A 707 -23.76 -5.84 10.43
CA TYR A 707 -22.37 -5.65 10.05
C TYR A 707 -21.52 -6.58 10.92
N PRO A 708 -21.51 -7.90 10.64
CA PRO A 708 -20.66 -8.84 11.35
C PRO A 708 -19.21 -8.38 11.19
N ALA A 709 -18.47 -8.42 12.27
CA ALA A 709 -17.11 -7.93 12.32
C ALA A 709 -16.27 -8.83 13.22
N LEU A 710 -14.97 -8.83 12.96
CA LEU A 710 -13.96 -9.33 13.86
C LEU A 710 -12.94 -8.22 14.12
N THR A 711 -12.22 -8.33 15.23
CA THR A 711 -11.12 -7.45 15.59
C THR A 711 -9.82 -8.25 15.67
N ILE A 712 -8.75 -7.64 15.15
CA ILE A 712 -7.43 -8.26 15.03
C ILE A 712 -6.44 -7.33 15.72
N PRO A 713 -6.00 -7.63 16.95
CA PRO A 713 -4.91 -6.90 17.56
C PRO A 713 -3.62 -7.07 16.78
N HIS A 714 -2.86 -5.98 16.71
CA HIS A 714 -1.54 -5.93 16.08
C HIS A 714 -0.49 -5.32 17.00
N HIS A 715 0.78 -5.47 16.59
CA HIS A 715 2.01 -5.16 17.35
C HIS A 715 2.04 -5.60 18.85
N PRO A 716 1.49 -6.79 19.23
CA PRO A 716 1.56 -7.25 20.61
C PRO A 716 3.02 -7.43 21.06
N GLY A 717 3.40 -7.00 22.26
CA GLY A 717 4.81 -7.01 22.69
C GLY A 717 5.56 -5.71 22.41
N SER A 718 5.00 -4.79 21.60
CA SER A 718 5.58 -3.46 21.37
C SER A 718 5.68 -2.65 22.66
N ALA A 719 6.78 -1.90 22.81
CA ALA A 719 6.99 -1.01 23.96
C ALA A 719 5.99 0.15 24.01
N MET A 720 5.62 0.70 22.85
CA MET A 720 4.79 1.90 22.76
C MET A 720 3.35 1.69 23.25
N ILE A 721 2.59 0.87 22.53
CA ILE A 721 1.17 0.63 22.75
C ILE A 721 0.93 -0.87 22.52
N PRO A 722 1.22 -1.72 23.50
CA PRO A 722 0.90 -3.15 23.40
C PRO A 722 -0.61 -3.37 23.40
N TYR A 723 -1.05 -4.55 22.96
CA TYR A 723 -2.40 -5.00 23.25
C TYR A 723 -2.55 -5.47 24.71
N ASP A 724 -3.58 -4.96 25.39
CA ASP A 724 -3.93 -5.36 26.75
C ASP A 724 -4.74 -6.65 26.75
N TRP A 725 -4.09 -7.76 27.13
CA TRP A 725 -4.69 -9.09 27.21
C TRP A 725 -5.71 -9.27 28.35
N ASP A 726 -6.02 -8.24 29.14
CA ASP A 726 -7.18 -8.29 30.04
C ASP A 726 -8.50 -8.15 29.27
N TYR A 727 -8.48 -7.62 28.05
CA TYR A 727 -9.64 -7.57 27.16
C TYR A 727 -9.78 -8.82 26.29
N GLN A 728 -10.98 -9.38 26.29
CA GLN A 728 -11.34 -10.52 25.46
C GLN A 728 -12.83 -10.53 25.14
N ASP A 729 -13.15 -10.88 23.89
CA ASP A 729 -14.50 -11.21 23.48
C ASP A 729 -14.40 -12.26 22.36
N PRO A 730 -14.79 -13.53 22.60
CA PRO A 730 -14.59 -14.59 21.62
C PRO A 730 -15.46 -14.44 20.36
N GLU A 731 -16.41 -13.50 20.34
CA GLU A 731 -17.16 -13.12 19.14
C GLU A 731 -16.28 -12.30 18.18
N PHE A 732 -15.55 -11.32 18.72
CA PHE A 732 -14.80 -10.33 17.95
C PHE A 732 -13.29 -10.61 17.89
N LEU A 733 -12.66 -10.95 19.01
CA LEU A 733 -11.25 -11.28 19.10
C LEU A 733 -11.01 -12.71 18.59
N ARG A 734 -10.97 -12.85 17.26
CA ARG A 734 -10.84 -14.13 16.56
C ARG A 734 -9.43 -14.41 16.08
N LEU A 735 -8.66 -13.38 15.76
CA LEU A 735 -7.35 -13.47 15.14
C LEU A 735 -6.37 -12.50 15.83
N VAL A 736 -5.07 -12.75 15.68
CA VAL A 736 -4.00 -11.82 16.07
C VAL A 736 -2.89 -11.82 15.02
N GLU A 737 -2.29 -10.65 14.78
CA GLU A 737 -1.07 -10.55 13.99
C GLU A 737 0.13 -11.04 14.78
N VAL A 738 0.66 -12.22 14.42
CA VAL A 738 1.91 -12.76 14.98
C VAL A 738 3.15 -12.18 14.31
N PHE A 739 3.00 -11.70 13.08
CA PHE A 739 4.09 -11.12 12.30
C PHE A 739 3.59 -9.93 11.47
N GLN A 740 4.39 -8.88 11.39
CA GLN A 740 4.14 -7.74 10.52
C GLN A 740 5.29 -7.55 9.53
N ALA A 741 5.06 -7.33 8.23
CA ALA A 741 6.18 -7.10 7.30
C ALA A 741 7.02 -5.90 7.74
N CYS A 742 6.40 -4.79 8.16
CA CYS A 742 7.11 -3.61 8.65
C CYS A 742 7.92 -3.87 9.94
N ARG A 743 7.46 -4.75 10.85
CA ARG A 743 7.99 -4.86 12.23
C ARG A 743 8.54 -6.24 12.62
N GLY A 744 8.29 -7.32 11.90
CA GLY A 744 8.79 -8.66 12.24
C GLY A 744 7.89 -9.42 13.21
N ASN A 745 8.49 -10.33 13.99
CA ASN A 745 7.79 -11.36 14.76
C ASN A 745 7.46 -10.93 16.20
N TYR A 746 6.23 -11.24 16.63
CA TYR A 746 5.65 -10.96 17.96
C TYR A 746 5.14 -12.22 18.68
N GLU A 747 5.53 -13.41 18.23
CA GLU A 747 5.15 -14.70 18.85
C GLU A 747 5.48 -14.74 20.35
N GLY A 748 6.69 -14.34 20.73
CA GLY A 748 7.15 -14.31 22.11
C GLY A 748 8.50 -13.62 22.26
N GLN A 749 8.91 -13.35 23.50
CA GLN A 749 10.22 -12.77 23.78
C GLN A 749 11.35 -13.73 23.33
N GLY A 750 12.33 -13.20 22.61
CA GLY A 750 13.46 -13.93 22.05
C GLY A 750 13.14 -14.72 20.78
N CYS A 751 11.96 -14.53 20.17
CA CYS A 751 11.56 -15.26 18.98
C CYS A 751 12.47 -14.96 17.77
N PHE A 752 12.51 -15.89 16.82
CA PHE A 752 13.25 -15.67 15.57
C PHE A 752 12.63 -14.50 14.80
N ARG A 753 13.47 -13.62 14.25
CA ARG A 753 13.05 -12.39 13.55
C ARG A 753 12.17 -11.46 14.40
N GLN A 754 12.38 -11.45 15.73
CA GLN A 754 11.69 -10.53 16.64
C GLN A 754 11.86 -9.07 16.22
N TYR A 755 10.79 -8.27 16.39
CA TYR A 755 10.89 -6.82 16.22
C TYR A 755 11.85 -6.21 17.23
N SER A 756 12.64 -5.21 16.81
CA SER A 756 13.57 -4.52 17.70
C SER A 756 12.90 -3.85 18.89
N ASP A 757 11.67 -3.36 18.71
CA ASP A 757 10.92 -2.63 19.74
C ASP A 757 9.89 -3.52 20.45
N GLY A 758 9.77 -4.78 20.03
CA GLY A 758 8.99 -5.81 20.72
C GLY A 758 9.70 -6.19 22.02
N THR A 759 9.58 -5.38 23.07
CA THR A 759 10.40 -5.48 24.29
C THR A 759 9.56 -5.53 25.57
N LEU A 760 8.24 -5.43 25.47
CA LEU A 760 7.36 -5.39 26.62
C LEU A 760 6.84 -6.79 26.98
N ASP A 761 7.52 -7.38 27.96
CA ASP A 761 7.22 -8.73 28.46
C ASP A 761 5.79 -8.84 29.01
N GLY A 762 5.15 -9.99 28.80
CA GLY A 762 3.77 -10.25 29.26
C GLY A 762 2.67 -9.75 28.31
N THR A 763 3.05 -9.16 27.17
CA THR A 763 2.13 -8.63 26.15
C THR A 763 2.28 -9.26 24.76
N PHE A 764 3.13 -10.28 24.60
CA PHE A 764 3.29 -10.99 23.32
C PHE A 764 2.10 -11.91 23.02
N VAL A 765 2.02 -12.42 21.79
CA VAL A 765 0.97 -13.37 21.36
C VAL A 765 0.86 -14.58 22.28
N LEU A 766 2.00 -15.19 22.64
CA LEU A 766 2.02 -16.34 23.56
C LEU A 766 1.47 -16.02 24.96
N ASP A 767 1.60 -14.77 25.42
CA ASP A 767 1.05 -14.36 26.71
C ASP A 767 -0.49 -14.33 26.67
N GLY A 768 -1.06 -13.87 25.55
CA GLY A 768 -2.51 -13.97 25.30
C GLY A 768 -3.00 -15.42 25.27
N LEU A 769 -2.33 -16.31 24.52
CA LEU A 769 -2.70 -17.73 24.46
C LEU A 769 -2.61 -18.41 25.84
N ARG A 770 -1.58 -18.12 26.64
CA ARG A 770 -1.40 -18.66 28.00
C ARG A 770 -2.45 -18.17 28.99
N ARG A 771 -3.07 -17.02 28.74
CA ARG A 771 -4.22 -16.50 29.51
C ARG A 771 -5.55 -17.17 29.14
N GLY A 772 -5.56 -18.05 28.13
CA GLY A 772 -6.73 -18.81 27.70
C GLY A 772 -7.48 -18.23 26.51
N HIS A 773 -6.98 -17.14 25.91
CA HIS A 773 -7.56 -16.56 24.70
C HIS A 773 -7.46 -17.53 23.53
N ARG A 774 -8.53 -17.62 22.73
CA ARG A 774 -8.64 -18.57 21.61
C ARG A 774 -8.72 -17.86 20.26
N PHE A 775 -7.57 -17.43 19.73
CA PHE A 775 -7.45 -16.74 18.44
C PHE A 775 -6.56 -17.49 17.44
N GLY A 776 -6.81 -17.28 16.15
CA GLY A 776 -5.95 -17.75 15.05
C GLY A 776 -4.75 -16.83 14.86
N LEU A 777 -3.70 -17.35 14.23
CA LEU A 777 -2.48 -16.58 13.94
C LEU A 777 -2.47 -16.15 12.48
N ILE A 778 -2.21 -14.86 12.24
CA ILE A 778 -2.07 -14.30 10.90
C ILE A 778 -0.80 -13.44 10.78
N ALA A 779 -0.39 -13.16 9.55
CA ALA A 779 0.67 -12.20 9.26
C ALA A 779 0.16 -11.16 8.26
N SER A 780 0.53 -9.90 8.46
CA SER A 780 0.02 -8.78 7.66
C SER A 780 1.12 -7.76 7.40
N SER A 781 0.94 -6.86 6.44
CA SER A 781 2.08 -6.03 6.00
C SER A 781 2.27 -4.76 6.84
N ASP A 782 1.16 -4.14 7.27
CA ASP A 782 1.14 -2.85 7.95
C ASP A 782 1.71 -1.73 7.03
N HIS A 783 2.66 -0.92 7.50
CA HIS A 783 3.24 0.21 6.75
C HIS A 783 4.27 -0.23 5.68
N GLY A 784 4.53 0.66 4.72
CA GLY A 784 5.71 0.61 3.83
C GLY A 784 5.72 -0.57 2.88
N ASN A 785 6.66 -0.66 1.95
CA ASN A 785 6.55 -1.52 0.77
C ASN A 785 6.77 -3.05 0.99
N GLY A 786 6.68 -3.53 2.23
CA GLY A 786 6.73 -4.96 2.54
C GLY A 786 5.43 -5.71 2.21
N ALA A 787 5.51 -7.03 2.08
CA ALA A 787 4.36 -7.92 1.96
C ALA A 787 4.42 -9.05 2.99
N SER A 788 3.29 -9.38 3.59
CA SER A 788 3.03 -10.57 4.39
C SER A 788 1.65 -11.11 4.08
N TYR A 789 1.36 -12.32 4.56
CA TYR A 789 0.24 -13.10 4.04
C TYR A 789 -0.55 -13.80 5.13
N VAL A 790 -1.87 -13.69 4.99
CA VAL A 790 -2.85 -14.58 5.60
C VAL A 790 -3.14 -15.69 4.60
N GLY A 791 -2.90 -16.95 4.98
CA GLY A 791 -3.42 -18.09 4.25
C GLY A 791 -4.76 -18.51 4.85
N ALA A 792 -5.85 -18.43 4.10
CA ALA A 792 -7.21 -18.75 4.54
C ALA A 792 -7.80 -19.93 3.77
N TYR A 793 -8.37 -20.90 4.49
CA TYR A 793 -9.03 -22.08 3.92
C TYR A 793 -10.55 -21.86 3.84
N ALA A 794 -11.03 -21.56 2.64
CA ALA A 794 -12.43 -21.26 2.35
C ALA A 794 -13.00 -22.19 1.26
N GLY A 795 -14.31 -22.42 1.29
CA GLY A 795 -14.98 -23.22 0.25
C GLY A 795 -15.00 -22.50 -1.11
N GLU A 796 -15.16 -21.17 -1.08
CA GLU A 796 -15.20 -20.32 -2.28
C GLU A 796 -14.50 -18.97 -2.01
N LEU A 797 -14.01 -18.35 -3.08
CA LEU A 797 -13.42 -17.00 -3.03
C LEU A 797 -14.50 -15.94 -3.17
N THR A 798 -15.23 -15.70 -2.09
CA THR A 798 -16.24 -14.65 -1.92
C THR A 798 -16.01 -13.95 -0.59
N ARG A 799 -16.64 -12.78 -0.35
CA ARG A 799 -16.53 -12.09 0.96
C ARG A 799 -16.98 -13.00 2.10
N ASP A 800 -18.10 -13.70 1.91
CA ASP A 800 -18.63 -14.68 2.86
C ASP A 800 -17.64 -15.82 3.11
N GLY A 801 -17.15 -16.47 2.05
CA GLY A 801 -16.24 -17.61 2.19
C GLY A 801 -14.93 -17.24 2.91
N VAL A 802 -14.37 -16.07 2.59
CA VAL A 802 -13.17 -15.56 3.26
C VAL A 802 -13.50 -15.21 4.72
N PHE A 803 -14.55 -14.43 4.97
CA PHE A 803 -14.91 -14.03 6.34
C PHE A 803 -15.23 -15.23 7.23
N ASP A 804 -15.91 -16.26 6.71
CA ASP A 804 -16.16 -17.51 7.42
C ASP A 804 -14.87 -18.25 7.79
N ALA A 805 -13.86 -18.23 6.90
CA ALA A 805 -12.55 -18.81 7.19
C ALA A 805 -11.82 -18.02 8.30
N LEU A 806 -11.87 -16.69 8.25
CA LEU A 806 -11.31 -15.82 9.29
C LEU A 806 -12.00 -16.05 10.64
N GLN A 807 -13.34 -16.04 10.67
CA GLN A 807 -14.15 -16.22 11.88
C GLN A 807 -13.92 -17.60 12.50
N ALA A 808 -13.83 -18.65 11.67
CA ALA A 808 -13.54 -20.01 12.12
C ALA A 808 -12.06 -20.27 12.43
N ARG A 809 -11.18 -19.26 12.26
CA ARG A 809 -9.71 -19.37 12.45
C ARG A 809 -9.06 -20.44 11.58
N ARG A 810 -9.67 -20.79 10.44
CA ARG A 810 -9.10 -21.72 9.44
C ARG A 810 -8.05 -21.00 8.61
N VAL A 811 -7.07 -20.43 9.31
CA VAL A 811 -6.07 -19.53 8.75
C VAL A 811 -4.69 -19.85 9.29
N PHE A 812 -3.67 -19.31 8.65
CA PHE A 812 -2.30 -19.27 9.16
C PHE A 812 -1.61 -17.98 8.73
N GLY A 813 -0.61 -17.55 9.48
CA GLY A 813 0.24 -16.43 9.12
C GLY A 813 1.45 -16.91 8.35
N ALA A 814 1.85 -16.20 7.29
CA ALA A 814 3.09 -16.46 6.57
C ALA A 814 3.79 -15.15 6.20
N THR A 815 5.12 -15.15 6.30
CA THR A 815 5.93 -13.96 5.97
C THR A 815 6.04 -13.75 4.46
N THR A 816 5.73 -14.76 3.65
CA THR A 816 5.71 -14.69 2.18
C THR A 816 4.68 -15.69 1.60
N ARG A 817 4.33 -15.53 0.33
CA ARG A 817 3.42 -16.41 -0.40
C ARG A 817 4.05 -17.80 -0.60
N ASP A 818 3.19 -18.82 -0.76
CA ASP A 818 3.57 -20.21 -1.07
C ASP A 818 4.34 -20.96 0.03
N VAL A 819 4.27 -20.48 1.28
CA VAL A 819 4.67 -21.23 2.47
C VAL A 819 3.43 -21.83 3.12
N ILE A 820 3.07 -23.04 2.71
CA ILE A 820 1.81 -23.70 3.08
C ILE A 820 2.00 -24.51 4.35
N VAL A 821 1.01 -24.40 5.24
CA VAL A 821 0.89 -25.20 6.46
C VAL A 821 -0.53 -25.72 6.58
N ASP A 822 -0.68 -27.04 6.74
CA ASP A 822 -1.93 -27.71 7.04
C ASP A 822 -1.67 -28.67 8.22
N VAL A 823 -2.43 -28.52 9.31
CA VAL A 823 -2.21 -29.24 10.57
C VAL A 823 -3.51 -29.87 11.04
N ARG A 824 -3.43 -31.13 11.52
CA ARG A 824 -4.51 -31.79 12.28
C ARG A 824 -4.01 -32.18 13.66
N VAL A 825 -4.83 -32.00 14.69
CA VAL A 825 -4.58 -32.51 16.04
C VAL A 825 -5.80 -33.29 16.49
N GLY A 826 -5.65 -34.59 16.74
CA GLY A 826 -6.78 -35.48 17.06
C GLY A 826 -7.88 -35.46 16.00
N GLY A 827 -7.52 -35.23 14.73
CA GLY A 827 -8.45 -35.09 13.61
C GLY A 827 -8.99 -33.67 13.38
N ALA A 828 -8.88 -32.75 14.34
CA ALA A 828 -9.35 -31.37 14.14
C ALA A 828 -8.37 -30.52 13.33
N PHE A 829 -8.93 -29.70 12.43
CA PHE A 829 -8.20 -28.70 11.64
C PHE A 829 -7.62 -27.59 12.51
N MET A 830 -6.49 -27.01 12.08
CA MET A 830 -5.92 -25.81 12.70
C MET A 830 -6.96 -24.69 12.88
N GLY A 831 -6.98 -24.05 14.05
CA GLY A 831 -8.03 -23.12 14.48
C GLY A 831 -9.22 -23.76 15.20
N GLY A 832 -9.33 -25.10 15.15
CA GLY A 832 -10.38 -25.89 15.78
C GLY A 832 -10.17 -26.18 17.27
N GLU A 833 -11.21 -26.73 17.89
CA GLU A 833 -11.24 -27.06 19.33
C GLU A 833 -11.77 -28.48 19.49
N ILE A 834 -11.08 -29.33 20.26
CA ILE A 834 -11.49 -30.72 20.53
C ILE A 834 -11.53 -31.03 22.00
N ARG A 835 -12.33 -32.04 22.35
CA ARG A 835 -12.28 -32.69 23.65
C ARG A 835 -11.65 -34.06 23.49
N HIS A 836 -10.58 -34.32 24.25
CA HIS A 836 -9.86 -35.59 24.20
C HIS A 836 -9.12 -35.84 25.50
N SER A 837 -9.02 -37.12 25.90
CA SER A 837 -8.24 -37.54 27.06
C SER A 837 -7.15 -38.53 26.62
N GLY A 838 -5.91 -38.28 27.02
CA GLY A 838 -4.75 -39.11 26.68
C GLY A 838 -4.08 -38.69 25.36
N PRO A 839 -3.29 -39.58 24.73
CA PRO A 839 -2.50 -39.24 23.55
C PRO A 839 -3.33 -38.80 22.34
N VAL A 840 -2.89 -37.74 21.66
CA VAL A 840 -3.42 -37.24 20.39
C VAL A 840 -2.38 -37.40 19.29
N ASP A 841 -2.85 -37.73 18.08
CA ASP A 841 -2.02 -37.69 16.88
C ASP A 841 -2.03 -36.29 16.27
N ILE A 842 -0.85 -35.82 15.88
CA ILE A 842 -0.61 -34.53 15.24
C ILE A 842 -0.07 -34.80 13.83
N GLU A 843 -0.84 -34.41 12.82
CA GLU A 843 -0.46 -34.52 11.42
C GLU A 843 -0.06 -33.14 10.89
N VAL A 844 1.07 -33.07 10.20
CA VAL A 844 1.61 -31.82 9.65
C VAL A 844 1.94 -32.00 8.19
N TYR A 845 1.35 -31.16 7.36
CA TYR A 845 1.77 -30.92 5.99
C TYR A 845 2.41 -29.53 5.88
N ALA A 846 3.63 -29.48 5.37
CA ALA A 846 4.37 -28.24 5.15
C ALA A 846 4.97 -28.22 3.76
N ARG A 847 4.85 -27.09 3.06
CA ARG A 847 5.48 -26.87 1.76
C ARG A 847 5.94 -25.42 1.61
N GLY A 848 7.22 -25.22 1.29
CA GLY A 848 7.77 -23.91 0.91
C GLY A 848 8.06 -23.83 -0.59
N PHE A 849 8.39 -22.63 -1.08
CA PHE A 849 8.94 -22.42 -2.43
C PHE A 849 10.48 -22.57 -2.48
N ARG A 850 11.12 -22.66 -1.32
CA ARG A 850 12.52 -23.07 -1.08
C ARG A 850 12.58 -24.22 -0.09
N ASP A 851 13.76 -24.80 0.03
CA ASP A 851 14.03 -25.87 0.99
C ASP A 851 13.61 -25.46 2.41
N LEU A 852 12.88 -26.36 3.05
CA LEU A 852 12.52 -26.25 4.45
C LEU A 852 13.78 -26.44 5.31
N ALA A 853 13.92 -25.65 6.35
CA ALA A 853 15.02 -25.73 7.31
C ALA A 853 14.57 -26.32 8.65
N ARG A 854 13.38 -25.96 9.14
CA ARG A 854 12.83 -26.46 10.40
C ARG A 854 11.31 -26.62 10.32
N ILE A 855 10.79 -27.62 11.04
CA ILE A 855 9.37 -27.76 11.35
C ILE A 855 9.25 -28.05 12.84
N GLU A 856 8.52 -27.21 13.56
CA GLU A 856 8.48 -27.26 15.02
C GLU A 856 7.05 -27.36 15.54
N LEU A 857 6.81 -28.30 16.45
CA LEU A 857 5.56 -28.43 17.18
C LEU A 857 5.67 -27.69 18.50
N VAL A 858 4.78 -26.72 18.69
CA VAL A 858 4.66 -25.98 19.93
C VAL A 858 3.42 -26.44 20.68
N ARG A 859 3.58 -26.79 21.97
CA ARG A 859 2.49 -27.10 22.90
C ARG A 859 2.52 -26.11 24.06
N SER A 860 1.42 -25.38 24.26
CA SER A 860 1.28 -24.43 25.38
C SER A 860 2.42 -23.40 25.48
N GLY A 861 2.98 -23.02 24.33
CA GLY A 861 4.10 -22.09 24.21
C GLY A 861 5.50 -22.68 24.38
N GLU A 862 5.63 -24.01 24.46
CA GLU A 862 6.93 -24.70 24.49
C GLU A 862 7.11 -25.57 23.24
N THR A 863 8.29 -25.50 22.61
CA THR A 863 8.65 -26.41 21.51
C THR A 863 8.88 -27.82 22.04
N ILE A 864 7.99 -28.76 21.71
CA ILE A 864 8.08 -30.15 22.19
C ILE A 864 8.69 -31.11 21.17
N GLN A 865 8.62 -30.78 19.88
CA GLN A 865 9.26 -31.52 18.79
C GLN A 865 9.84 -30.52 17.78
N SER A 866 10.98 -30.86 17.20
CA SER A 866 11.61 -30.08 16.13
C SER A 866 12.24 -31.04 15.13
N LEU A 867 11.80 -30.96 13.87
CA LEU A 867 12.51 -31.58 12.76
C LEU A 867 13.58 -30.61 12.28
N SER A 868 14.84 -30.96 12.48
CA SER A 868 16.03 -30.25 12.00
C SER A 868 16.92 -31.15 11.13
N PRO A 869 17.82 -30.59 10.31
CA PRO A 869 18.70 -31.38 9.47
C PRO A 869 19.68 -32.24 10.29
N ASP A 870 19.90 -33.48 9.86
CA ASP A 870 20.99 -34.30 10.41
C ASP A 870 22.33 -33.79 9.88
N LEU A 871 23.15 -33.25 10.78
CA LEU A 871 24.46 -32.69 10.46
C LEU A 871 25.57 -33.76 10.39
N GLY A 872 25.27 -35.03 10.64
CA GLY A 872 26.23 -36.14 10.62
C GLY A 872 27.38 -35.95 11.61
N LEU A 873 27.07 -35.48 12.83
CA LEU A 873 28.08 -35.12 13.82
C LEU A 873 28.79 -36.36 14.39
N PRO A 874 30.10 -36.27 14.70
CA PRO A 874 30.81 -37.34 15.40
C PRO A 874 30.21 -37.65 16.77
N ASP A 875 30.38 -38.88 17.24
CA ASP A 875 29.93 -39.29 18.58
C ASP A 875 30.48 -38.35 19.68
N GLY A 876 29.61 -37.91 20.57
CA GLY A 876 29.94 -37.02 21.67
C GLY A 876 30.02 -35.53 21.31
N TRP A 877 29.82 -35.16 20.03
CA TRP A 877 29.67 -33.75 19.65
C TRP A 877 28.31 -33.21 20.05
N VAL A 878 28.29 -31.93 20.39
CA VAL A 878 27.12 -31.15 20.75
C VAL A 878 26.72 -30.29 19.55
N GLU A 879 25.44 -30.28 19.21
CA GLU A 879 24.82 -29.24 18.37
C GLU A 879 24.17 -28.19 19.27
N LEU A 880 24.54 -26.93 19.06
CA LEU A 880 23.96 -25.80 19.77
C LEU A 880 23.42 -24.76 18.77
N PRO A 881 22.10 -24.77 18.51
CA PRO A 881 21.40 -23.62 17.94
C PRO A 881 21.48 -22.46 18.94
N LEU A 882 22.25 -21.44 18.58
CA LEU A 882 22.63 -20.33 19.45
C LEU A 882 22.02 -19.02 18.95
N ARG A 883 21.45 -18.25 19.87
CA ARG A 883 21.16 -16.83 19.69
C ARG A 883 22.15 -16.01 20.51
N VAL A 884 22.78 -15.03 19.86
CA VAL A 884 23.49 -13.94 20.54
C VAL A 884 22.55 -12.74 20.55
N GLU A 885 21.86 -12.53 21.66
CA GLU A 885 20.92 -11.42 21.86
C GLU A 885 21.62 -10.24 22.52
N PHE A 886 21.31 -9.03 22.07
CA PHE A 886 21.87 -7.79 22.62
C PHE A 886 20.80 -6.68 22.67
N GLY A 887 20.94 -5.74 23.62
CA GLY A 887 20.08 -4.55 23.70
C GLY A 887 19.55 -4.26 25.10
N GLY A 888 18.43 -3.52 25.17
CA GLY A 888 17.81 -3.08 26.43
C GLY A 888 18.61 -2.00 27.17
N SER A 889 19.58 -1.37 26.51
CA SER A 889 20.39 -0.28 27.09
C SER A 889 19.61 1.02 27.09
N GLY A 890 19.66 1.77 28.19
CA GLY A 890 19.02 3.09 28.34
C GLY A 890 19.58 4.17 27.40
N VAL A 891 20.66 3.89 26.68
CA VAL A 891 21.28 4.77 25.67
C VAL A 891 21.52 4.03 24.35
N THR A 892 21.62 4.79 23.26
CA THR A 892 22.07 4.23 21.98
C THR A 892 23.43 3.55 22.16
N THR A 893 23.51 2.26 21.81
CA THR A 893 24.67 1.41 22.14
C THR A 893 25.11 0.62 20.91
N ASP A 894 26.42 0.60 20.66
CA ASP A 894 27.06 -0.26 19.65
C ASP A 894 27.28 -1.67 20.22
N TRP A 895 26.77 -2.68 19.53
CA TRP A 895 26.86 -4.10 19.90
C TRP A 895 27.69 -4.91 18.90
N SER A 896 28.38 -4.23 17.98
CA SER A 896 29.23 -4.87 16.98
C SER A 896 30.27 -5.79 17.63
N GLY A 897 30.52 -6.93 17.00
CA GLY A 897 31.33 -7.96 17.62
C GLY A 897 31.66 -9.13 16.72
N ARG A 898 32.33 -10.11 17.32
CA ARG A 898 32.65 -11.39 16.71
C ARG A 898 32.52 -12.54 17.71
N LEU A 899 32.20 -13.71 17.18
CA LEU A 899 32.18 -14.98 17.91
C LEU A 899 33.09 -15.96 17.18
N ARG A 900 34.05 -16.56 17.89
CA ARG A 900 34.99 -17.56 17.37
C ARG A 900 34.84 -18.87 18.14
N ILE A 901 34.94 -20.00 17.44
CA ILE A 901 34.95 -21.32 18.06
C ILE A 901 36.27 -22.04 17.79
N ASP A 902 36.94 -22.49 18.86
CA ASP A 902 38.16 -23.28 18.83
C ASP A 902 37.86 -24.72 19.26
N GLY A 903 38.27 -25.70 18.46
CA GLY A 903 37.98 -27.13 18.70
C GLY A 903 36.61 -27.60 18.21
N GLY A 904 35.77 -26.70 17.67
CA GLY A 904 34.51 -27.00 17.00
C GLY A 904 34.41 -26.25 15.67
N ARG A 905 33.18 -26.04 15.17
CA ARG A 905 32.89 -25.23 13.98
C ARG A 905 31.54 -24.51 14.07
N VAL A 906 31.44 -23.40 13.37
CA VAL A 906 30.17 -22.75 13.01
C VAL A 906 29.58 -23.49 11.82
N VAL A 907 28.29 -23.81 11.87
CA VAL A 907 27.56 -24.39 10.74
C VAL A 907 27.27 -23.30 9.72
N ARG A 908 27.77 -23.46 8.49
CA ARG A 908 27.50 -22.51 7.41
C ARG A 908 26.08 -22.65 6.89
N THR A 909 25.41 -21.51 6.75
CA THR A 909 24.05 -21.42 6.19
C THR A 909 24.05 -20.60 4.90
N PRO A 910 23.09 -20.84 4.00
CA PRO A 910 22.92 -20.05 2.78
C PRO A 910 22.48 -18.60 3.05
N TYR A 911 21.84 -18.35 4.20
CA TYR A 911 21.35 -17.03 4.60
C TYR A 911 21.71 -16.72 6.05
N TRP A 912 21.91 -15.43 6.36
CA TRP A 912 22.31 -14.92 7.67
C TRP A 912 21.52 -13.66 8.06
N GLY A 913 21.50 -13.35 9.36
CA GLY A 913 20.86 -12.13 9.87
C GLY A 913 21.38 -10.86 9.19
N PRO A 914 20.54 -9.82 9.07
CA PRO A 914 20.91 -8.57 8.39
C PRO A 914 22.14 -7.88 9.01
N GLU A 915 22.47 -8.15 10.27
CA GLU A 915 23.61 -7.60 11.00
C GLU A 915 24.94 -8.31 10.67
N VAL A 916 24.90 -9.55 10.18
CA VAL A 916 26.08 -10.40 9.99
C VAL A 916 26.88 -9.93 8.77
N THR A 917 28.16 -9.61 8.95
CA THR A 917 29.05 -9.08 7.91
C THR A 917 30.06 -10.10 7.39
N MET A 918 30.30 -11.17 8.15
CA MET A 918 31.14 -12.29 7.74
C MET A 918 30.75 -13.53 8.53
N ALA A 919 30.73 -14.69 7.87
CA ALA A 919 30.60 -15.98 8.52
C ALA A 919 31.41 -17.06 7.79
N ASP A 920 32.29 -17.73 8.51
CA ASP A 920 33.00 -18.94 8.06
C ASP A 920 32.85 -20.07 9.09
N GLU A 921 33.61 -21.17 8.94
CA GLU A 921 33.50 -22.33 9.83
C GLU A 921 34.09 -22.10 11.23
N ARG A 922 34.78 -20.99 11.47
CA ARG A 922 35.44 -20.68 12.75
C ARG A 922 34.90 -19.42 13.39
N GLU A 923 34.44 -18.47 12.61
CA GLU A 923 34.13 -17.12 13.08
C GLU A 923 32.89 -16.53 12.41
N VAL A 924 32.10 -15.79 13.20
CA VAL A 924 31.02 -14.92 12.74
C VAL A 924 31.29 -13.51 13.21
N ARG A 925 31.11 -12.51 12.34
CA ARG A 925 31.19 -11.08 12.65
C ARG A 925 29.87 -10.41 12.34
N TRP A 926 29.51 -9.40 13.13
CA TRP A 926 28.33 -8.58 12.90
C TRP A 926 28.61 -7.12 13.26
N THR A 927 27.80 -6.24 12.69
CA THR A 927 27.73 -4.83 13.04
C THR A 927 26.28 -4.52 13.42
N ALA A 928 26.06 -4.05 14.64
CA ALA A 928 24.72 -3.79 15.16
C ALA A 928 24.73 -2.65 16.17
N SER A 929 23.67 -1.84 16.19
CA SER A 929 23.44 -0.82 17.21
C SER A 929 21.96 -0.79 17.58
N THR A 930 21.66 -0.67 18.88
CA THR A 930 20.28 -0.49 19.35
C THR A 930 20.08 0.95 19.79
N LYS A 931 18.91 1.52 19.50
CA LYS A 931 18.50 2.84 20.00
C LYS A 931 17.80 2.72 21.35
N SER A 932 17.79 3.82 22.08
CA SER A 932 16.95 4.02 23.26
C SER A 932 16.21 5.34 23.07
N PHE A 933 14.89 5.27 23.11
CA PHE A 933 14.01 6.39 22.84
C PHE A 933 13.38 6.96 24.13
N GLY A 934 13.61 6.30 25.29
CA GLY A 934 13.00 6.65 26.56
C GLY A 934 11.52 6.24 26.64
N GLU A 935 10.87 6.47 27.78
CA GLU A 935 9.44 6.17 27.93
C GLU A 935 8.59 7.03 26.97
N PRO A 936 7.58 6.46 26.28
CA PRO A 936 7.10 5.06 26.39
C PRO A 936 7.80 4.05 25.46
N TYR A 937 8.62 4.50 24.52
CA TYR A 937 9.24 3.67 23.47
C TYR A 937 10.31 2.68 23.99
N GLY A 938 10.87 2.92 25.17
CA GLY A 938 11.84 2.04 25.81
C GLY A 938 13.17 1.92 25.05
N SER A 939 13.76 0.73 25.14
CA SER A 939 15.10 0.43 24.63
C SER A 939 15.08 -0.79 23.72
N GLN A 940 15.57 -0.63 22.50
CA GLN A 940 15.54 -1.67 21.47
C GLN A 940 16.38 -2.89 21.82
N ARG A 941 16.07 -4.01 21.17
CA ARG A 941 16.84 -5.26 21.20
C ARG A 941 17.09 -5.79 19.80
N GLY A 942 18.06 -6.68 19.69
CA GLY A 942 18.39 -7.39 18.46
C GLY A 942 19.10 -8.70 18.77
N GLY A 943 19.45 -9.44 17.73
CA GLY A 943 20.25 -10.63 17.92
C GLY A 943 20.53 -11.37 16.62
N ILE A 944 21.62 -12.12 16.62
CA ILE A 944 22.00 -12.99 15.50
C ILE A 944 21.79 -14.46 15.86
N GLU A 945 21.39 -15.24 14.87
CA GLU A 945 21.22 -16.69 14.99
C GLU A 945 22.37 -17.43 14.28
N LEU A 946 22.91 -18.45 14.93
CA LEU A 946 23.95 -19.32 14.37
C LEU A 946 23.90 -20.70 15.02
N THR A 947 24.43 -21.73 14.36
CA THR A 947 24.59 -23.06 14.97
C THR A 947 26.07 -23.35 15.18
N LEU A 948 26.42 -23.73 16.41
CA LEU A 948 27.76 -24.20 16.77
C LEU A 948 27.73 -25.72 16.92
N VAL A 949 28.76 -26.40 16.42
CA VAL A 949 28.95 -27.84 16.64
C VAL A 949 30.37 -28.14 17.07
N GLY A 950 30.54 -29.06 18.02
CA GLY A 950 31.86 -29.41 18.55
C GLY A 950 31.78 -30.30 19.77
N PRO A 951 32.91 -30.84 20.25
CA PRO A 951 32.93 -31.54 21.53
C PRO A 951 32.64 -30.54 22.69
N PRO A 952 32.14 -30.99 23.85
CA PRO A 952 31.75 -30.11 24.96
C PRO A 952 32.86 -29.17 25.47
N GLU A 953 34.12 -29.57 25.33
CA GLU A 953 35.31 -28.80 25.70
C GLU A 953 35.74 -27.75 24.68
N ALA A 954 35.13 -27.72 23.48
CA ALA A 954 35.37 -26.66 22.51
C ALA A 954 35.09 -25.29 23.14
N THR A 955 35.92 -24.30 22.85
CA THR A 955 35.81 -22.97 23.47
C THR A 955 35.19 -21.98 22.50
N VAL A 956 34.15 -21.30 22.97
CA VAL A 956 33.46 -20.21 22.27
C VAL A 956 33.94 -18.89 22.87
N ASP A 957 34.56 -18.08 22.02
CA ASP A 957 35.17 -16.81 22.35
C ASP A 957 34.35 -15.67 21.74
N LEU A 958 33.75 -14.86 22.59
CA LEU A 958 32.91 -13.73 22.23
C LEU A 958 33.63 -12.43 22.53
N GLU A 959 33.72 -11.55 21.55
CA GLU A 959 34.21 -10.19 21.71
C GLU A 959 33.24 -9.19 21.11
N THR A 960 32.77 -8.23 21.90
CA THR A 960 31.88 -7.14 21.44
C THR A 960 32.42 -5.78 21.89
N ALA A 961 31.90 -4.71 21.32
CA ALA A 961 32.16 -3.34 21.77
C ALA A 961 31.81 -3.10 23.26
N GLN A 962 30.93 -3.93 23.84
CA GLN A 962 30.49 -3.84 25.23
C GLN A 962 31.24 -4.79 26.19
N GLY A 963 32.18 -5.59 25.68
CA GLY A 963 32.92 -6.60 26.45
C GLY A 963 32.87 -7.99 25.81
N GLY A 964 33.52 -8.96 26.45
CA GLY A 964 33.67 -10.31 25.90
C GLY A 964 33.80 -11.39 26.96
N THR A 965 33.64 -12.64 26.54
CA THR A 965 33.79 -13.81 27.40
C THR A 965 34.27 -15.02 26.60
N THR A 966 34.95 -15.94 27.26
CA THR A 966 35.28 -17.25 26.69
C THR A 966 34.60 -18.33 27.53
N VAL A 967 33.84 -19.22 26.88
CA VAL A 967 33.02 -20.23 27.54
C VAL A 967 33.10 -21.56 26.80
N ALA A 968 33.09 -22.67 27.54
CA ALA A 968 33.04 -24.00 26.93
C ALA A 968 31.66 -24.25 26.28
N LEU A 969 31.65 -24.88 25.09
CA LEU A 969 30.43 -25.17 24.33
C LEU A 969 29.43 -26.00 25.15
N GLY A 970 29.90 -26.99 25.90
CA GLY A 970 29.06 -27.81 26.78
C GLY A 970 28.40 -27.00 27.90
N LYS A 971 29.04 -25.91 28.37
CA LYS A 971 28.43 -25.01 29.36
C LYS A 971 27.33 -24.16 28.73
N LEU A 972 27.56 -23.63 27.53
CA LEU A 972 26.51 -22.91 26.78
C LEU A 972 25.32 -23.81 26.42
N ALA A 973 25.59 -25.07 26.07
CA ALA A 973 24.52 -26.02 25.73
C ALA A 973 23.62 -26.40 26.92
N ALA A 974 24.15 -26.26 28.15
CA ALA A 974 23.45 -26.51 29.39
C ALA A 974 22.66 -25.30 29.92
N GLY A 975 22.97 -24.08 29.49
CA GLY A 975 22.27 -22.88 29.94
C GLY A 975 22.82 -21.58 29.33
N ALA A 976 22.00 -20.53 29.38
CA ALA A 976 22.37 -19.22 28.85
C ALA A 976 23.49 -18.57 29.66
N VAL A 977 24.30 -17.74 28.99
CA VAL A 977 25.31 -16.89 29.61
C VAL A 977 24.94 -15.43 29.36
N GLU A 978 24.70 -14.70 30.44
CA GLU A 978 24.39 -13.27 30.40
C GLU A 978 25.63 -12.45 30.78
N LEU A 979 25.81 -11.34 30.07
CA LEU A 979 26.86 -10.34 30.28
C LEU A 979 26.19 -8.96 30.33
N PRO A 980 26.69 -8.04 31.18
CA PRO A 980 26.24 -6.65 31.14
C PRO A 980 26.71 -5.97 29.85
N GLY A 981 25.99 -4.95 29.38
CA GLY A 981 26.43 -4.09 28.28
C GLY A 981 25.68 -2.77 28.24
N GLY A 982 26.29 -1.70 27.73
CA GLY A 982 25.69 -0.37 27.73
C GLY A 982 25.28 0.15 29.12
N ASP A 983 24.28 1.02 29.16
CA ASP A 983 23.68 1.54 30.41
C ASP A 983 22.47 0.70 30.79
N GLY A 984 22.69 -0.34 31.61
CA GLY A 984 21.64 -1.27 32.03
C GLY A 984 21.19 -2.28 30.97
N GLY A 985 21.83 -2.31 29.81
CA GLY A 985 21.58 -3.30 28.77
C GLY A 985 22.23 -4.66 29.05
N ARG A 986 21.94 -5.62 28.18
CA ARG A 986 22.38 -7.01 28.33
C ARG A 986 22.84 -7.62 27.00
N LEU A 987 23.77 -8.54 27.11
CA LEU A 987 24.23 -9.44 26.05
C LEU A 987 24.02 -10.87 26.54
N CYS A 988 23.27 -11.68 25.80
CA CYS A 988 22.91 -13.05 26.19
C CYS A 988 23.29 -14.05 25.10
N LEU A 989 24.01 -15.10 25.48
CA LEU A 989 24.30 -16.28 24.67
C LEU A 989 23.37 -17.38 25.15
N GLY A 990 22.28 -17.58 24.43
CA GLY A 990 21.22 -18.52 24.79
C GLY A 990 20.87 -19.46 23.65
N ARG A 991 20.06 -20.48 23.95
CA ARG A 991 19.47 -21.31 22.89
C ARG A 991 18.58 -20.43 22.01
N GLY A 992 18.74 -20.58 20.70
CA GLY A 992 17.98 -19.87 19.68
C GLY A 992 17.38 -20.81 18.65
N THR A 993 16.99 -20.25 17.51
CA THR A 993 16.65 -21.02 16.30
C THR A 993 17.92 -21.54 15.62
N GLY A 994 19.02 -20.81 15.77
CA GLY A 994 20.31 -21.14 15.17
C GLY A 994 20.31 -21.00 13.65
N GLY A 995 21.38 -21.50 13.03
CA GLY A 995 21.55 -21.48 11.59
C GLY A 995 20.51 -22.34 10.86
N LEU A 996 20.02 -21.84 9.73
CA LEU A 996 19.02 -22.50 8.88
C LEU A 996 19.68 -23.24 7.71
N THR A 997 19.91 -24.55 7.87
CA THR A 997 20.36 -25.45 6.81
C THR A 997 19.20 -26.25 6.22
N SER A 998 19.35 -26.78 5.01
CA SER A 998 18.27 -27.49 4.30
C SER A 998 17.97 -28.86 4.91
N LEU A 999 16.69 -29.21 5.04
CA LEU A 999 16.20 -30.56 5.32
C LEU A 999 16.33 -31.51 4.12
N GLY A 1000 16.75 -31.02 2.95
CA GLY A 1000 16.86 -31.78 1.69
C GLY A 1000 15.58 -31.76 0.85
N GLY A 1001 14.78 -30.70 0.91
CA GLY A 1001 13.64 -30.49 0.02
C GLY A 1001 12.62 -29.48 0.53
N THR A 1002 11.63 -29.18 -0.30
CA THR A 1002 10.64 -28.11 -0.08
C THR A 1002 9.33 -28.57 0.55
N GLU A 1003 9.10 -29.88 0.70
CA GLU A 1003 7.81 -30.45 1.14
C GLU A 1003 8.02 -31.54 2.18
N ARG A 1004 7.20 -31.56 3.25
CA ARG A 1004 7.24 -32.60 4.29
C ARG A 1004 5.82 -32.98 4.73
N ARG A 1005 5.66 -34.25 5.07
CA ARG A 1005 4.50 -34.82 5.78
C ARG A 1005 5.02 -35.53 7.02
N LEU A 1006 4.53 -35.16 8.19
CA LEU A 1006 4.98 -35.67 9.47
C LEU A 1006 3.78 -36.08 10.31
N THR A 1007 4.00 -37.06 11.18
CA THR A 1007 3.07 -37.44 12.23
C THR A 1007 3.83 -37.53 13.54
N TRP A 1008 3.31 -36.86 14.56
CA TRP A 1008 3.77 -36.97 15.94
C TRP A 1008 2.61 -37.44 16.83
N THR A 1009 2.93 -38.04 17.96
CA THR A 1009 1.94 -38.36 18.99
C THR A 1009 2.40 -37.72 20.29
N ASP A 1010 1.50 -37.04 20.98
CA ASP A 1010 1.79 -36.40 22.27
C ASP A 1010 0.61 -36.60 23.23
N ASP A 1011 0.89 -36.69 24.52
CA ASP A 1011 -0.13 -36.70 25.58
C ASP A 1011 -0.05 -35.38 26.34
N PRO A 1012 -1.02 -34.46 26.18
CA PRO A 1012 -0.97 -33.15 26.83
C PRO A 1012 -1.11 -33.25 28.35
N GLY A 1013 -1.67 -34.34 28.90
CA GLY A 1013 -1.90 -34.52 30.33
C GLY A 1013 -2.87 -33.52 30.97
N GLY A 1014 -3.49 -32.62 30.19
CA GLY A 1014 -4.40 -31.56 30.63
C GLY A 1014 -4.79 -30.64 29.46
N PRO A 1015 -5.47 -29.50 29.72
CA PRO A 1015 -5.76 -28.52 28.68
C PRO A 1015 -4.47 -28.00 28.01
N ALA A 1016 -4.43 -28.04 26.68
CA ALA A 1016 -3.29 -27.57 25.91
C ALA A 1016 -3.72 -26.95 24.58
N PHE A 1017 -2.85 -26.13 24.00
CA PHE A 1017 -2.98 -25.72 22.60
C PHE A 1017 -1.73 -26.12 21.82
N TYR A 1018 -1.93 -26.51 20.56
CA TYR A 1018 -0.87 -26.92 19.64
C TYR A 1018 -0.84 -26.05 18.41
N TYR A 1019 0.34 -25.59 17.99
CA TYR A 1019 0.53 -24.99 16.67
C TYR A 1019 1.90 -25.36 16.12
N VAL A 1020 2.08 -25.16 14.82
CA VAL A 1020 3.30 -25.52 14.09
C VAL A 1020 3.96 -24.27 13.52
N ARG A 1021 5.29 -24.22 13.64
CA ARG A 1021 6.15 -23.30 12.88
C ARG A 1021 6.82 -24.03 11.74
N VAL A 1022 6.82 -23.43 10.57
CA VAL A 1022 7.59 -23.87 9.41
C VAL A 1022 8.57 -22.77 9.06
N ILE A 1023 9.85 -23.11 8.90
CA ILE A 1023 10.92 -22.17 8.59
C ILE A 1023 11.68 -22.67 7.37
N GLN A 1024 11.87 -21.80 6.38
CA GLN A 1024 12.67 -22.07 5.18
C GLN A 1024 14.14 -21.68 5.38
N THR A 1025 14.99 -22.11 4.47
CA THR A 1025 16.43 -21.79 4.51
C THR A 1025 16.76 -20.31 4.40
N ASP A 1026 15.88 -19.50 3.79
CA ASP A 1026 15.98 -18.03 3.72
C ASP A 1026 15.35 -17.31 4.91
N GLY A 1027 14.86 -18.05 5.91
CA GLY A 1027 14.26 -17.49 7.11
C GLY A 1027 12.83 -16.98 6.93
N GLU A 1028 12.21 -17.24 5.78
CA GLU A 1028 10.77 -17.08 5.62
C GLU A 1028 10.03 -18.17 6.40
N MET A 1029 8.87 -17.82 6.95
CA MET A 1029 8.17 -18.60 7.98
C MET A 1029 6.67 -18.67 7.76
N ALA A 1030 6.05 -19.67 8.37
CA ALA A 1030 4.61 -19.73 8.58
C ALA A 1030 4.26 -20.30 9.97
N TRP A 1031 3.14 -19.82 10.53
CA TRP A 1031 2.56 -20.25 11.81
C TRP A 1031 1.13 -20.74 11.60
N SER A 1032 0.85 -22.02 11.86
CA SER A 1032 -0.52 -22.51 11.85
C SER A 1032 -1.36 -21.82 12.94
N SER A 1033 -2.66 -21.65 12.73
CA SER A 1033 -3.54 -21.33 13.86
C SER A 1033 -3.52 -22.46 14.90
N PRO A 1034 -3.70 -22.18 16.21
CA PRO A 1034 -3.64 -23.21 17.23
C PRO A 1034 -4.85 -24.15 17.16
N VAL A 1035 -4.67 -25.40 17.61
CA VAL A 1035 -5.76 -26.31 17.96
C VAL A 1035 -5.79 -26.48 19.46
N TRP A 1036 -6.95 -26.27 20.08
CA TRP A 1036 -7.13 -26.45 21.52
C TRP A 1036 -7.63 -27.86 21.84
N VAL A 1037 -6.99 -28.51 22.80
CA VAL A 1037 -7.35 -29.84 23.32
C VAL A 1037 -7.76 -29.69 24.78
N ASP A 1038 -9.06 -29.79 25.02
CA ASP A 1038 -9.64 -29.79 26.36
C ASP A 1038 -9.87 -31.23 26.85
N PRO A 1039 -9.72 -31.54 28.15
CA PRO A 1039 -10.03 -32.86 28.68
C PRO A 1039 -11.52 -33.19 28.56
N GLU A 1040 -11.86 -34.46 28.35
CA GLU A 1040 -13.27 -34.89 28.38
C GLU A 1040 -13.88 -34.67 29.78
N GLU A 1041 -15.13 -34.22 29.85
CA GLU A 1041 -15.83 -34.16 31.13
C GLU A 1041 -15.95 -35.56 31.73
N PRO A 1042 -15.72 -35.73 33.05
CA PRO A 1042 -15.90 -37.02 33.70
C PRO A 1042 -17.36 -37.45 33.54
N THR A 1043 -17.58 -38.52 32.78
CA THR A 1043 -18.89 -39.12 32.59
C THR A 1043 -19.38 -39.71 33.93
N GLY A 1044 -20.22 -38.97 34.65
CA GLY A 1044 -21.09 -39.53 35.67
C GLY A 1044 -21.16 -38.80 37.01
N ARG A 1045 -22.23 -38.01 37.19
CA ARG A 1045 -23.06 -38.15 38.39
C ARG A 1045 -24.49 -38.41 37.94
N GLU A 1046 -24.97 -39.63 38.16
CA GLU A 1046 -26.41 -39.85 38.25
C GLU A 1046 -27.00 -38.83 39.24
N PRO A 1047 -28.13 -38.18 38.94
CA PRO A 1047 -28.80 -37.35 39.91
C PRO A 1047 -29.21 -38.26 41.07
N SER A 1048 -28.60 -38.04 42.25
CA SER A 1048 -29.02 -38.70 43.48
C SER A 1048 -30.50 -38.46 43.66
N ALA A 1049 -31.29 -39.53 43.64
CA ALA A 1049 -32.71 -39.49 43.89
C ALA A 1049 -33.00 -38.72 45.18
N VAL A 1050 -33.58 -37.52 45.04
CA VAL A 1050 -34.18 -36.80 46.15
C VAL A 1050 -35.42 -37.60 46.55
N SER A 1051 -35.38 -38.22 47.72
CA SER A 1051 -36.56 -38.77 48.37
C SER A 1051 -37.44 -37.61 48.86
N PRO A 1052 -38.76 -37.64 48.63
CA PRO A 1052 -39.63 -36.53 49.01
C PRO A 1052 -39.93 -36.58 50.52
N SER A 1053 -39.68 -35.46 51.20
CA SER A 1053 -40.37 -35.07 52.45
C SER A 1053 -40.52 -33.56 52.51
#